data_AF-A0A3D8YSM2-F1
#
_entry.id   AF-A0A3D8YSM2-F1
#
_cell.length_a   1.000
_cell.length_b   1.000
_cell.length_c   1.000
_cell.angle_alpha   90.00
_cell.angle_beta   90.00
_cell.angle_gamma   90.00
#
_symmetry.space_group_name_H-M   'P 1'
#
loop_
_entity.id
_entity.type
_entity.pdbx_description
1 polymer ?
#
loop_
_entity_poly.entity_id
_entity_poly.type
_entity_poly.pdbx_seq_one_letter_code
_entity_poly.pdbx_strand_id
1 'polypeptide(L)'
;MQNVDQRTSIKEEMDVIIHLSEEPVVLQKRMAELSGIFFTVEDTKKAEAAVNVQQQQVIQEMNTGNIRYKNIHTYKTVLNAISTTIDSKDKDQLLSIKGVLHIELNVEAKAMGLASAPSDTVMGTEGDPVYSEIKALWNEGLEGQGVKVAVLDSGIDKNHPDLKAAYKGGRNFVDQSDPEKYSCLRADDDPSETSPDERPIQAPEKYPSTGAPFATHHGTHVAGILAGNNRNGVKGVAPKVDLYAYRVLGAYTGGDISTIIKGIEEAVLQKMDIINLSISDDSDLESHALSIAINNAVLAGVVAISTAGNTGSVRGTVRAPGTSRLGISVGNSTLSDEVDSSSSRGPSRPNFDIKPDIVAPGTEILSTMPRYGVEGSLEYEGAYKQETGTSQSAPYIAGVAALIKQAHPKWTPYDIKVALSNTAKVLNTKTYTVFDQGAGRVQPYAAVHPAILAYTTEEVDVNGAGKIVENKKGTVTFGAVPLTENVSITKTIVVKDSKGDGGIYDVQVHTTYPFQGAKVTVDQSSFILDGECLLQVTLTACENEHPKYRDEILGYIHIVKQDQTVEVSLPFAADFSDGATVTPAIEEFSITKKDISFSNVEVEDTVHVTLSITSDLSYPSLEIIDYISKEPIDSLFYDNGMSLGTRKFPVNRNYTSSWTMQDTTLQDGIYSVDFTGAAKSTLLTNSIGPVFIKSMNPIIEGSIDGLHLSGQITDQYIDFNNTLIEHGNGFDLNDKLHAFYSVTIEKKTGRQVPFLLNQDGSYSVKLDSYQAEKNFVTIVITDEAGNTTEKLLS
;
A
#
# COMPACT_ATOMS: atom_id res chain seq x y z
N MET A 1 11.65 -37.38 -3.89
CA MET A 1 11.62 -37.77 -5.32
C MET A 1 10.28 -38.42 -5.61
N GLN A 2 9.67 -38.03 -6.73
CA GLN A 2 8.42 -38.54 -7.35
C GLN A 2 7.08 -38.18 -6.69
N ASN A 3 6.64 -36.95 -6.94
CA ASN A 3 5.44 -36.62 -7.73
C ASN A 3 5.25 -35.09 -7.67
N VAL A 4 6.07 -34.38 -8.46
CA VAL A 4 5.82 -32.96 -8.75
C VAL A 4 5.03 -32.96 -10.05
N ASP A 5 3.77 -32.58 -9.93
CA ASP A 5 2.77 -32.55 -10.99
C ASP A 5 3.28 -31.75 -12.21
N GLN A 6 3.01 -32.29 -13.40
CA GLN A 6 3.41 -31.78 -14.72
C GLN A 6 2.54 -30.58 -15.17
N ARG A 7 2.25 -29.64 -14.26
CA ARG A 7 1.33 -28.50 -14.54
C ARG A 7 1.99 -27.13 -14.58
N THR A 8 3.32 -27.05 -14.65
CA THR A 8 4.02 -25.83 -15.07
C THR A 8 4.36 -25.91 -16.55
N SER A 9 3.43 -25.48 -17.41
CA SER A 9 3.87 -24.90 -18.67
C SER A 9 4.71 -23.68 -18.30
N ILE A 10 6.03 -23.79 -18.37
CA ILE A 10 6.90 -22.62 -18.47
C ILE A 10 6.28 -21.78 -19.59
N LYS A 11 5.80 -20.57 -19.29
CA LYS A 11 5.21 -19.72 -20.34
C LYS A 11 6.23 -19.63 -21.48
N GLU A 12 5.83 -20.05 -22.68
CA GLU A 12 6.69 -19.98 -23.86
C GLU A 12 7.09 -18.53 -24.17
N GLU A 13 6.27 -17.56 -23.74
CA GLU A 13 6.44 -16.12 -23.95
C GLU A 13 6.49 -15.34 -22.60
N MET A 14 7.24 -14.24 -22.55
CA MET A 14 7.34 -13.31 -21.42
C MET A 14 7.28 -11.85 -21.88
N ASP A 15 6.57 -11.00 -21.13
CA ASP A 15 6.57 -9.56 -21.34
C ASP A 15 7.75 -8.93 -20.60
N VAL A 16 8.52 -8.11 -21.30
CA VAL A 16 9.78 -7.55 -20.79
C VAL A 16 9.92 -6.06 -21.06
N ILE A 17 10.71 -5.40 -20.22
CA ILE A 17 11.25 -4.05 -20.42
C ILE A 17 12.76 -4.18 -20.58
N ILE A 18 13.26 -3.78 -21.75
CA ILE A 18 14.66 -3.86 -22.14
C ILE A 18 15.26 -2.48 -21.90
N HIS A 19 16.15 -2.38 -20.91
CA HIS A 19 16.84 -1.13 -20.58
C HIS A 19 18.05 -0.94 -21.48
N LEU A 20 18.21 0.26 -22.02
CA LEU A 20 19.24 0.54 -23.02
C LEU A 20 20.26 1.59 -22.55
N SER A 21 21.47 1.52 -23.10
CA SER A 21 22.63 2.24 -22.55
C SER A 21 22.73 3.72 -22.93
N GLU A 22 22.00 4.19 -23.95
CA GLU A 22 21.97 5.63 -24.27
C GLU A 22 21.13 6.35 -23.20
N GLU A 23 21.58 7.52 -22.77
CA GLU A 23 20.88 8.27 -21.73
C GLU A 23 19.49 8.74 -22.21
N PRO A 24 18.43 8.67 -21.38
CA PRO A 24 17.16 9.28 -21.73
C PRO A 24 17.29 10.79 -21.84
N VAL A 25 16.40 11.42 -22.62
CA VAL A 25 16.47 12.85 -22.98
C VAL A 25 16.58 13.75 -21.74
N VAL A 26 15.84 13.44 -20.67
CA VAL A 26 15.89 14.22 -19.43
C VAL A 26 17.25 14.14 -18.75
N LEU A 27 17.87 12.96 -18.72
CA LEU A 27 19.18 12.79 -18.10
C LEU A 27 20.26 13.52 -18.89
N GLN A 28 20.25 13.43 -20.23
CA GLN A 28 21.16 14.19 -21.09
C GLN A 28 21.06 15.70 -20.84
N LYS A 29 19.81 16.20 -20.78
CA LYS A 29 19.55 17.60 -20.45
C LYS A 29 20.11 17.98 -19.10
N ARG A 30 19.86 17.16 -18.07
CA ARG A 30 20.35 17.42 -16.71
C ARG A 30 21.87 17.43 -16.63
N MET A 31 22.54 16.49 -17.28
CA MET A 31 24.00 16.43 -17.35
C MET A 31 24.60 17.66 -18.03
N ALA A 32 23.96 18.15 -19.10
CA ALA A 32 24.37 19.39 -19.77
C ALA A 32 24.23 20.61 -18.83
N GLU A 33 23.10 20.74 -18.14
CA GLU A 33 22.85 21.83 -17.18
C GLU A 33 23.86 21.83 -16.03
N LEU A 34 24.17 20.66 -15.46
CA LEU A 34 25.21 20.52 -14.43
C LEU A 34 26.60 20.92 -14.93
N SER A 35 26.85 20.77 -16.23
CA SER A 35 28.08 21.21 -16.89
C SER A 35 28.06 22.69 -17.29
N GLY A 36 27.02 23.45 -16.92
CA GLY A 36 26.84 24.85 -17.30
C GLY A 36 26.47 25.07 -18.76
N ILE A 37 26.03 24.02 -19.46
CA ILE A 37 25.65 24.07 -20.88
C ILE A 37 24.15 24.32 -20.98
N PHE A 38 23.77 25.37 -21.71
CA PHE A 38 22.36 25.64 -22.02
C PHE A 38 21.82 24.62 -23.02
N PHE A 39 20.82 23.84 -22.63
CA PHE A 39 20.23 22.79 -23.45
C PHE A 39 19.08 23.32 -24.32
N THR A 40 19.29 23.36 -25.64
CA THR A 40 18.33 23.96 -26.58
C THR A 40 17.26 22.96 -27.04
N VAL A 41 16.24 23.46 -27.75
CA VAL A 41 15.26 22.62 -28.46
C VAL A 41 15.93 21.73 -29.50
N GLU A 42 16.99 22.19 -30.15
CA GLU A 42 17.73 21.40 -31.13
C GLU A 42 18.54 20.27 -30.45
N ASP A 43 19.09 20.52 -29.25
CA ASP A 43 19.77 19.49 -28.47
C ASP A 43 18.79 18.44 -27.97
N THR A 44 17.55 18.83 -27.63
CA THR A 44 16.46 17.89 -27.31
C THR A 44 16.18 16.95 -28.50
N LYS A 45 16.08 17.50 -29.72
CA LYS A 45 15.89 16.67 -30.93
C LYS A 45 17.06 15.74 -31.20
N LYS A 46 18.31 16.18 -30.94
CA LYS A 46 19.51 15.33 -31.08
C LYS A 46 19.52 14.21 -30.04
N ALA A 47 19.18 14.50 -28.80
CA ALA A 47 19.05 13.51 -27.73
C ALA A 47 17.99 12.46 -28.08
N GLU A 48 16.81 12.90 -28.53
CA GLU A 48 15.76 12.00 -29.01
C GLU A 48 16.23 11.15 -30.20
N ALA A 49 16.96 11.74 -31.16
CA ALA A 49 17.50 11.01 -32.29
C ALA A 49 18.54 9.97 -31.87
N ALA A 50 19.42 10.28 -30.91
CA ALA A 50 20.41 9.34 -30.39
C ALA A 50 19.74 8.13 -29.73
N VAL A 51 18.75 8.37 -28.87
CA VAL A 51 17.94 7.31 -28.24
C VAL A 51 17.25 6.45 -29.31
N ASN A 52 16.59 7.07 -30.28
CA ASN A 52 15.91 6.36 -31.36
C ASN A 52 16.88 5.50 -32.19
N VAL A 53 18.08 6.01 -32.49
CA VAL A 53 19.10 5.27 -33.24
C VAL A 53 19.51 4.01 -32.49
N GLN A 54 19.75 4.09 -31.17
CA GLN A 54 20.08 2.91 -30.38
C GLN A 54 18.92 1.91 -30.36
N GLN A 55 17.68 2.36 -30.15
CA GLN A 55 16.51 1.49 -30.14
C GLN A 55 16.36 0.73 -31.46
N GLN A 56 16.53 1.41 -32.61
CA GLN A 56 16.47 0.77 -33.92
C GLN A 56 17.61 -0.23 -34.13
N GLN A 57 18.82 0.05 -33.62
CA GLN A 57 19.94 -0.90 -33.67
C GLN A 57 19.64 -2.18 -32.89
N VAL A 58 19.11 -2.06 -31.67
CA VAL A 58 18.71 -3.21 -30.84
C VAL A 58 17.62 -4.03 -31.53
N ILE A 59 16.59 -3.39 -32.07
CA ILE A 59 15.52 -4.09 -32.82
C ILE A 59 16.10 -4.80 -34.05
N GLN A 60 17.04 -4.19 -34.75
CA GLN A 60 17.72 -4.81 -35.88
C GLN A 60 18.58 -6.01 -35.46
N GLU A 61 19.27 -5.93 -34.33
CA GLU A 61 20.04 -7.05 -33.75
C GLU A 61 19.11 -8.18 -33.29
N MET A 62 17.95 -7.88 -32.70
CA MET A 62 16.92 -8.87 -32.37
C MET A 62 16.44 -9.62 -33.62
N ASN A 63 16.14 -8.89 -34.71
CA ASN A 63 15.75 -9.48 -35.99
C ASN A 63 16.87 -10.35 -36.58
N THR A 64 18.12 -9.88 -36.55
CA THR A 64 19.29 -10.62 -37.07
C THR A 64 19.58 -11.87 -36.24
N GLY A 65 19.33 -11.80 -34.94
CA GLY A 65 19.43 -12.91 -34.00
C GLY A 65 18.27 -13.89 -34.07
N ASN A 66 17.23 -13.65 -34.88
CA ASN A 66 15.98 -14.41 -34.91
C ASN A 66 15.24 -14.45 -33.56
N ILE A 67 15.42 -13.42 -32.71
CA ILE A 67 14.66 -13.27 -31.47
C ILE A 67 13.23 -12.93 -31.84
N ARG A 68 12.26 -13.74 -31.41
CA ARG A 68 10.85 -13.47 -31.67
C ARG A 68 10.32 -12.43 -30.71
N TYR A 69 9.56 -11.46 -31.22
CA TYR A 69 8.96 -10.43 -30.39
C TYR A 69 7.60 -9.96 -30.92
N LYS A 70 6.78 -9.38 -30.04
CA LYS A 70 5.46 -8.77 -30.33
C LYS A 70 5.25 -7.49 -29.52
N ASN A 71 4.42 -6.59 -30.02
CA ASN A 71 3.94 -5.40 -29.28
C ASN A 71 5.06 -4.47 -28.79
N ILE A 72 5.97 -4.09 -29.69
CA ILE A 72 7.05 -3.14 -29.35
C ILE A 72 6.48 -1.76 -29.01
N HIS A 73 6.86 -1.26 -27.84
CA HIS A 73 6.72 0.14 -27.43
C HIS A 73 8.08 0.68 -27.01
N THR A 74 8.32 1.97 -27.25
CA THR A 74 9.59 2.61 -26.90
C THR A 74 9.38 3.82 -26.00
N TYR A 75 10.36 4.05 -25.13
CA TYR A 75 10.41 5.14 -24.17
C TYR A 75 11.70 5.92 -24.42
N LYS A 76 11.64 7.25 -24.35
CA LYS A 76 12.83 8.07 -24.68
C LYS A 76 13.10 9.20 -23.70
N THR A 77 12.08 9.67 -22.99
CA THR A 77 12.16 10.92 -22.22
C THR A 77 12.59 10.65 -20.79
N VAL A 78 11.86 9.79 -20.09
CA VAL A 78 12.10 9.45 -18.67
C VAL A 78 12.81 8.12 -18.49
N LEU A 79 12.85 7.31 -19.54
CA LEU A 79 13.56 6.04 -19.61
C LEU A 79 13.97 5.82 -21.07
N ASN A 80 15.14 5.23 -21.31
CA ASN A 80 15.47 4.70 -22.63
C ASN A 80 15.28 3.19 -22.59
N ALA A 81 14.13 2.74 -23.07
CA ALA A 81 13.76 1.34 -23.02
C ALA A 81 12.85 0.93 -24.19
N ILE A 82 12.81 -0.38 -24.43
CA ILE A 82 11.85 -1.05 -25.30
C ILE A 82 11.03 -2.00 -24.43
N SER A 83 9.70 -1.88 -24.42
CA SER A 83 8.84 -2.94 -23.88
C SER A 83 8.29 -3.79 -25.02
N THR A 84 8.27 -5.10 -24.82
CA THR A 84 7.85 -6.08 -25.84
C THR A 84 7.61 -7.44 -25.19
N THR A 85 6.84 -8.30 -25.85
CA THR A 85 6.78 -9.74 -25.52
C THR A 85 7.89 -10.47 -26.27
N ILE A 86 8.56 -11.46 -25.65
CA ILE A 86 9.58 -12.32 -26.27
C ILE A 86 9.36 -13.80 -25.92
N ASP A 87 9.95 -14.74 -26.70
CA ASP A 87 10.06 -16.14 -26.26
C ASP A 87 11.01 -16.23 -25.05
N SER A 88 10.63 -16.94 -23.99
CA SER A 88 11.39 -16.98 -22.73
C SER A 88 12.81 -17.54 -22.88
N LYS A 89 13.02 -18.43 -23.85
CA LYS A 89 14.34 -19.01 -24.21
C LYS A 89 15.30 -17.99 -24.85
N ASP A 90 14.79 -16.88 -25.40
CA ASP A 90 15.59 -15.90 -26.14
C ASP A 90 16.19 -14.82 -25.20
N LYS A 91 15.83 -14.84 -23.90
CA LYS A 91 16.25 -13.85 -22.90
C LYS A 91 17.78 -13.67 -22.81
N ASP A 92 18.52 -14.77 -22.76
CA ASP A 92 19.99 -14.71 -22.65
C ASP A 92 20.65 -14.17 -23.91
N GLN A 93 20.07 -14.48 -25.08
CA GLN A 93 20.53 -13.91 -26.35
C GLN A 93 20.25 -12.42 -26.40
N LEU A 94 19.07 -11.97 -25.94
CA LEU A 94 18.72 -10.56 -25.86
C LEU A 94 19.67 -9.78 -24.92
N LEU A 95 20.07 -10.36 -23.79
CA LEU A 95 21.07 -9.76 -22.90
C LEU A 95 22.46 -9.61 -23.54
N SER A 96 22.77 -10.38 -24.58
CA SER A 96 24.05 -10.31 -25.29
C SER A 96 24.11 -9.21 -26.36
N ILE A 97 22.96 -8.62 -26.73
CA ILE A 97 22.88 -7.54 -27.72
C ILE A 97 23.59 -6.30 -27.20
N LYS A 98 24.42 -5.69 -28.06
CA LYS A 98 25.21 -4.53 -27.64
C LYS A 98 24.29 -3.35 -27.32
N GLY A 99 24.47 -2.77 -26.14
CA GLY A 99 23.69 -1.62 -25.67
C GLY A 99 22.45 -1.98 -24.85
N VAL A 100 22.11 -3.27 -24.73
CA VAL A 100 21.18 -3.76 -23.70
C VAL A 100 21.93 -3.76 -22.36
N LEU A 101 21.39 -3.05 -21.37
CA LEU A 101 21.96 -3.01 -20.01
C LEU A 101 21.45 -4.17 -19.17
N HIS A 102 20.13 -4.32 -19.10
CA HIS A 102 19.45 -5.41 -18.41
C HIS A 102 18.01 -5.54 -18.90
N ILE A 103 17.34 -6.61 -18.46
CA ILE A 103 15.96 -6.92 -18.83
C ILE A 103 15.16 -7.14 -17.55
N GLU A 104 14.04 -6.44 -17.44
CA GLU A 104 13.07 -6.57 -16.37
C GLU A 104 11.79 -7.22 -16.93
N LEU A 105 11.03 -7.90 -16.07
CA LEU A 105 9.70 -8.36 -16.46
C LEU A 105 8.74 -7.17 -16.46
N ASN A 106 7.93 -7.04 -17.50
CA ASN A 106 6.81 -6.11 -17.54
C ASN A 106 5.63 -6.77 -16.81
N VAL A 107 5.62 -6.69 -15.48
CA VAL A 107 4.53 -7.19 -14.65
C VAL A 107 3.48 -6.12 -14.39
N GLU A 108 2.33 -6.55 -13.90
CA GLU A 108 1.23 -5.68 -13.50
C GLU A 108 1.52 -5.08 -12.11
N ALA A 109 1.55 -3.76 -12.03
CA ALA A 109 1.51 -3.04 -10.77
C ALA A 109 0.05 -2.78 -10.37
N LYS A 110 -0.20 -2.60 -9.08
CA LYS A 110 -1.57 -2.46 -8.55
C LYS A 110 -1.69 -1.23 -7.66
N ALA A 111 -2.89 -0.65 -7.63
CA ALA A 111 -3.27 0.21 -6.52
C ALA A 111 -4.07 -0.63 -5.53
N MET A 112 -3.54 -0.77 -4.30
CA MET A 112 -4.19 -1.55 -3.25
C MET A 112 -4.76 -0.61 -2.20
N GLY A 113 -6.08 -0.47 -2.13
CA GLY A 113 -6.78 0.07 -0.97
C GLY A 113 -7.28 -1.07 -0.09
N LEU A 114 -7.18 -0.93 1.24
CA LEU A 114 -7.93 -1.79 2.15
C LEU A 114 -9.28 -1.12 2.41
N ALA A 115 -10.37 -1.78 2.05
CA ALA A 115 -11.69 -1.32 2.42
C ALA A 115 -11.79 -1.31 3.97
N SER A 116 -12.13 -0.16 4.55
CA SER A 116 -12.42 -0.05 5.98
C SER A 116 -13.93 -0.12 6.22
N ALA A 117 -14.32 -0.60 7.39
CA ALA A 117 -15.70 -0.45 7.84
C ALA A 117 -16.05 1.05 7.96
N PRO A 118 -17.32 1.44 7.77
CA PRO A 118 -17.73 2.82 7.96
C PRO A 118 -17.46 3.27 9.41
N SER A 119 -16.71 4.36 9.55
CA SER A 119 -16.34 5.06 10.77
C SER A 119 -16.87 6.48 10.65
N ASP A 120 -17.33 7.10 11.74
CA ASP A 120 -17.84 8.48 11.69
C ASP A 120 -16.72 9.53 11.44
N THR A 121 -15.47 9.09 11.24
CA THR A 121 -14.30 9.97 11.08
C THR A 121 -14.18 10.48 9.64
N VAL A 122 -14.77 11.65 9.38
CA VAL A 122 -14.62 12.35 8.10
C VAL A 122 -13.39 13.26 8.13
N MET A 123 -12.59 13.23 7.04
CA MET A 123 -11.58 14.27 6.79
C MET A 123 -12.25 15.64 6.83
N GLY A 124 -11.82 16.49 7.78
CA GLY A 124 -12.39 17.82 7.96
C GLY A 124 -13.40 17.98 9.09
N THR A 125 -13.47 17.04 10.02
CA THR A 125 -14.19 17.21 11.30
C THR A 125 -13.40 18.08 12.29
N GLU A 126 -14.10 18.78 13.19
CA GLU A 126 -13.48 19.56 14.26
C GLU A 126 -12.67 18.63 15.18
N GLY A 127 -11.34 18.80 15.21
CA GLY A 127 -10.43 18.01 16.06
C GLY A 127 -9.19 17.48 15.35
N ASP A 128 -9.17 17.43 14.01
CA ASP A 128 -8.00 17.03 13.22
C ASP A 128 -6.94 18.15 13.20
N PRO A 129 -5.74 17.95 13.80
CA PRO A 129 -4.69 18.96 13.81
C PRO A 129 -4.18 19.26 12.41
N VAL A 130 -4.13 18.29 11.50
CA VAL A 130 -3.58 18.46 10.14
C VAL A 130 -4.54 19.26 9.27
N TYR A 131 -5.83 18.97 9.34
CA TYR A 131 -6.85 19.75 8.64
C TYR A 131 -6.91 21.19 9.12
N SER A 132 -6.67 21.45 10.42
CA SER A 132 -6.63 22.81 10.95
C SER A 132 -5.50 23.66 10.31
N GLU A 133 -4.34 23.05 10.05
CA GLU A 133 -3.21 23.67 9.35
C GLU A 133 -3.57 23.97 7.88
N ILE A 134 -4.20 23.03 7.18
CA ILE A 134 -4.65 23.23 5.80
C ILE A 134 -5.69 24.36 5.72
N LYS A 135 -6.65 24.40 6.65
CA LYS A 135 -7.65 25.46 6.70
C LYS A 135 -7.02 26.83 6.91
N ALA A 136 -5.95 26.93 7.69
CA ALA A 136 -5.20 28.18 7.86
C ALA A 136 -4.59 28.64 6.51
N LEU A 137 -4.00 27.73 5.73
CA LEU A 137 -3.48 28.04 4.40
C LEU A 137 -4.57 28.48 3.42
N TRP A 138 -5.74 27.84 3.44
CA TRP A 138 -6.88 28.28 2.63
C TRP A 138 -7.34 29.71 2.98
N ASN A 139 -7.31 30.08 4.26
CA ASN A 139 -7.63 31.44 4.69
C ASN A 139 -6.60 32.48 4.19
N GLU A 140 -5.38 32.04 3.87
CA GLU A 140 -4.36 32.86 3.19
C GLU A 140 -4.54 32.91 1.66
N GLY A 141 -5.53 32.19 1.12
CA GLY A 141 -5.81 32.11 -0.31
C GLY A 141 -5.00 31.04 -1.06
N LEU A 142 -4.25 30.21 -0.34
CA LEU A 142 -3.51 29.08 -0.90
C LEU A 142 -4.44 27.87 -1.01
N GLU A 143 -4.95 27.57 -2.20
CA GLU A 143 -5.82 26.41 -2.46
C GLU A 143 -5.36 25.60 -3.69
N GLY A 144 -4.14 25.84 -4.17
CA GLY A 144 -3.52 25.15 -5.31
C GLY A 144 -3.67 25.85 -6.66
N GLN A 145 -4.13 27.10 -6.69
CA GLN A 145 -4.42 27.83 -7.93
C GLN A 145 -3.18 27.91 -8.84
N GLY A 146 -3.36 27.52 -10.11
CA GLY A 146 -2.31 27.63 -11.14
C GLY A 146 -1.22 26.55 -11.07
N VAL A 147 -1.35 25.57 -10.18
CA VAL A 147 -0.47 24.40 -10.11
C VAL A 147 -1.11 23.26 -10.89
N LYS A 148 -0.36 22.67 -11.82
CA LYS A 148 -0.80 21.50 -12.61
C LYS A 148 -0.44 20.21 -11.89
N VAL A 149 -1.44 19.41 -11.59
CA VAL A 149 -1.24 18.13 -10.89
C VAL A 149 -1.84 16.99 -11.71
N ALA A 150 -1.03 15.99 -12.04
CA ALA A 150 -1.52 14.77 -12.69
C ALA A 150 -1.64 13.62 -11.67
N VAL A 151 -2.80 12.99 -11.63
CA VAL A 151 -3.06 11.75 -10.90
C VAL A 151 -2.94 10.61 -11.90
N LEU A 152 -1.93 9.75 -11.70
CA LEU A 152 -1.71 8.55 -12.51
C LEU A 152 -2.30 7.37 -11.74
N ASP A 153 -3.44 6.86 -12.20
CA ASP A 153 -4.26 5.91 -11.44
C ASP A 153 -5.22 5.11 -12.36
N SER A 154 -6.29 4.51 -11.81
CA SER A 154 -7.31 3.74 -12.54
C SER A 154 -8.28 4.58 -13.39
N GLY A 155 -8.29 5.89 -13.18
CA GLY A 155 -9.11 6.83 -13.92
C GLY A 155 -9.66 7.94 -13.03
N ILE A 156 -10.74 8.58 -13.49
CA ILE A 156 -11.47 9.58 -12.73
C ILE A 156 -12.94 9.63 -13.16
N ASP A 157 -13.88 9.81 -12.23
CA ASP A 157 -15.20 10.33 -12.58
C ASP A 157 -15.11 11.86 -12.77
N LYS A 158 -14.78 12.26 -14.00
CA LYS A 158 -14.66 13.68 -14.40
C LYS A 158 -15.96 14.50 -14.24
N ASN A 159 -17.11 13.83 -14.11
CA ASN A 159 -18.40 14.48 -13.92
C ASN A 159 -18.79 14.63 -12.44
N HIS A 160 -18.02 14.02 -11.53
CA HIS A 160 -18.28 14.10 -10.10
C HIS A 160 -18.39 15.56 -9.65
N PRO A 161 -19.45 15.97 -8.92
CA PRO A 161 -19.71 17.36 -8.58
C PRO A 161 -18.57 18.07 -7.85
N ASP A 162 -17.78 17.32 -7.07
CA ASP A 162 -16.60 17.81 -6.34
C ASP A 162 -15.33 17.90 -7.18
N LEU A 163 -15.23 17.19 -8.32
CA LEU A 163 -13.99 17.13 -9.13
C LEU A 163 -14.08 17.97 -10.40
N LYS A 164 -15.28 18.10 -10.99
CA LYS A 164 -15.48 18.73 -12.30
C LYS A 164 -14.93 20.16 -12.45
N ALA A 165 -14.78 20.89 -11.35
CA ALA A 165 -14.25 22.26 -11.37
C ALA A 165 -12.71 22.28 -11.50
N ALA A 166 -12.02 21.37 -10.80
CA ALA A 166 -10.58 21.23 -10.83
C ALA A 166 -10.10 20.49 -12.09
N TYR A 167 -10.88 19.52 -12.59
CA TYR A 167 -10.53 18.72 -13.76
C TYR A 167 -10.30 19.56 -15.03
N LYS A 168 -9.11 19.42 -15.65
CA LYS A 168 -8.67 20.15 -16.86
C LYS A 168 -8.40 19.24 -18.07
N GLY A 169 -8.39 17.92 -17.89
CA GLY A 169 -8.18 16.97 -18.98
C GLY A 169 -7.50 15.69 -18.51
N GLY A 170 -7.18 14.82 -19.44
CA GLY A 170 -6.51 13.57 -19.11
C GLY A 170 -6.28 12.67 -20.31
N ARG A 171 -5.67 11.51 -20.07
CA ARG A 171 -5.33 10.53 -21.10
C ARG A 171 -5.56 9.10 -20.61
N ASN A 172 -5.93 8.23 -21.53
CA ASN A 172 -6.01 6.79 -21.34
C ASN A 172 -4.79 6.12 -21.94
N PHE A 173 -4.05 5.37 -21.13
CA PHE A 173 -2.89 4.58 -21.57
C PHE A 173 -3.15 3.07 -21.55
N VAL A 174 -4.24 2.64 -20.92
CA VAL A 174 -4.63 1.23 -20.82
C VAL A 174 -5.07 0.72 -22.18
N ASP A 175 -4.43 -0.35 -22.64
CA ASP A 175 -4.85 -1.07 -23.85
C ASP A 175 -6.12 -1.87 -23.56
N GLN A 176 -7.13 -1.67 -24.40
CA GLN A 176 -8.44 -2.31 -24.31
C GLN A 176 -8.73 -3.17 -25.55
N SER A 177 -7.72 -3.45 -26.36
CA SER A 177 -7.83 -4.24 -27.59
C SER A 177 -8.18 -5.71 -27.35
N ASP A 178 -7.97 -6.21 -26.14
CA ASP A 178 -8.29 -7.58 -25.74
C ASP A 178 -9.78 -7.73 -25.37
N PRO A 179 -10.61 -8.38 -26.21
CA PRO A 179 -12.04 -8.55 -25.96
C PRO A 179 -12.33 -9.54 -24.81
N GLU A 180 -11.33 -10.29 -24.34
CA GLU A 180 -11.47 -11.11 -23.12
C GLU A 180 -11.34 -10.28 -21.85
N LYS A 181 -10.74 -9.08 -21.94
CA LYS A 181 -10.57 -8.15 -20.82
C LYS A 181 -11.59 -7.02 -20.81
N TYR A 182 -12.00 -6.51 -21.99
CA TYR A 182 -12.93 -5.39 -22.09
C TYR A 182 -14.02 -5.62 -23.14
N SER A 183 -15.26 -5.21 -22.84
CA SER A 183 -16.39 -5.30 -23.79
C SER A 183 -16.43 -4.15 -24.81
N CYS A 184 -15.66 -3.07 -24.59
CA CYS A 184 -15.58 -1.93 -25.51
C CYS A 184 -14.21 -1.21 -25.49
N LEU A 185 -13.92 -0.48 -26.57
CA LEU A 185 -12.75 0.39 -26.71
C LEU A 185 -13.06 1.81 -26.23
N ARG A 186 -12.03 2.52 -25.75
CA ARG A 186 -12.10 3.95 -25.42
C ARG A 186 -11.14 4.79 -26.25
N ALA A 187 -11.40 6.08 -26.26
CA ALA A 187 -10.50 7.08 -26.84
C ALA A 187 -9.29 7.36 -25.95
N ASP A 188 -8.18 7.76 -26.56
CA ASP A 188 -6.92 8.10 -25.87
C ASP A 188 -7.05 9.28 -24.89
N ASP A 189 -8.09 10.11 -25.02
CA ASP A 189 -8.37 11.26 -24.15
C ASP A 189 -9.50 10.99 -23.14
N ASP A 190 -9.91 9.73 -22.97
CA ASP A 190 -10.93 9.32 -22.01
C ASP A 190 -10.35 8.60 -20.78
N PRO A 191 -9.92 9.33 -19.73
CA PRO A 191 -9.33 8.75 -18.54
C PRO A 191 -10.38 8.27 -17.52
N SER A 192 -11.61 7.97 -17.96
CA SER A 192 -12.68 7.61 -17.02
C SER A 192 -12.34 6.34 -16.25
N GLU A 193 -12.90 6.13 -15.06
CA GLU A 193 -12.79 4.84 -14.37
C GLU A 193 -13.42 3.70 -15.19
N THR A 194 -12.96 2.46 -15.00
CA THR A 194 -13.55 1.24 -15.59
C THR A 194 -14.95 1.01 -15.02
N SER A 195 -15.96 1.00 -15.88
CA SER A 195 -17.36 0.79 -15.52
C SER A 195 -17.71 -0.70 -15.40
N PRO A 196 -18.69 -1.09 -14.56
CA PRO A 196 -19.23 -2.45 -14.56
C PRO A 196 -19.72 -2.93 -15.94
N ASP A 197 -20.24 -2.03 -16.77
CA ASP A 197 -20.76 -2.35 -18.12
C ASP A 197 -19.65 -2.80 -19.10
N GLU A 198 -18.39 -2.53 -18.75
CA GLU A 198 -17.23 -2.91 -19.57
C GLU A 198 -16.80 -4.37 -19.34
N ARG A 199 -17.41 -5.08 -18.38
CA ARG A 199 -17.03 -6.44 -18.02
C ARG A 199 -17.50 -7.44 -19.08
N PRO A 200 -16.58 -8.20 -19.71
CA PRO A 200 -16.96 -9.36 -20.51
C PRO A 200 -17.63 -10.44 -19.66
N ILE A 201 -18.52 -11.24 -20.25
CA ILE A 201 -19.26 -12.30 -19.53
C ILE A 201 -18.30 -13.29 -18.85
N GLN A 202 -17.18 -13.62 -19.51
CA GLN A 202 -16.19 -14.56 -18.98
C GLN A 202 -15.23 -13.99 -17.93
N ALA A 203 -15.15 -12.66 -17.77
CA ALA A 203 -14.24 -12.03 -16.82
C ALA A 203 -14.86 -12.08 -15.41
N PRO A 204 -14.15 -12.52 -14.35
CA PRO A 204 -14.71 -12.62 -13.01
C PRO A 204 -15.10 -11.25 -12.45
N GLU A 205 -16.10 -11.19 -11.58
CA GLU A 205 -16.50 -9.92 -10.97
C GLU A 205 -15.44 -9.38 -10.00
N LYS A 206 -14.81 -10.28 -9.23
CA LYS A 206 -13.71 -9.98 -8.32
C LYS A 206 -12.50 -10.86 -8.65
N TYR A 207 -11.30 -10.32 -8.55
CA TYR A 207 -10.08 -11.08 -8.83
C TYR A 207 -9.77 -12.04 -7.66
N PRO A 208 -9.58 -13.37 -7.88
CA PRO A 208 -9.46 -14.36 -6.79
C PRO A 208 -8.47 -14.01 -5.69
N SER A 209 -7.25 -13.66 -6.06
CA SER A 209 -6.14 -13.49 -5.11
C SER A 209 -6.17 -12.19 -4.32
N THR A 210 -6.95 -11.19 -4.77
CA THR A 210 -6.94 -9.83 -4.19
C THR A 210 -8.32 -9.35 -3.76
N GLY A 211 -9.40 -9.99 -4.23
CA GLY A 211 -10.77 -9.51 -4.07
C GLY A 211 -11.06 -8.22 -4.84
N ALA A 212 -10.12 -7.71 -5.65
CA ALA A 212 -10.29 -6.46 -6.38
C ALA A 212 -11.47 -6.57 -7.38
N PRO A 213 -12.42 -5.64 -7.37
CA PRO A 213 -13.54 -5.66 -8.30
C PRO A 213 -13.11 -5.30 -9.73
N PHE A 214 -13.80 -5.83 -10.74
CA PHE A 214 -13.57 -5.47 -12.14
C PHE A 214 -13.68 -3.96 -12.37
N ALA A 215 -14.76 -3.36 -11.87
CA ALA A 215 -15.01 -1.92 -11.96
C ALA A 215 -14.09 -1.15 -11.01
N THR A 216 -13.55 -0.03 -11.49
CA THR A 216 -12.58 0.76 -10.72
C THR A 216 -13.19 2.05 -10.15
N HIS A 217 -12.58 2.52 -9.07
CA HIS A 217 -12.95 3.77 -8.36
C HIS A 217 -11.77 4.48 -7.70
N HIS A 218 -10.61 3.83 -7.65
CA HIS A 218 -9.47 4.25 -6.83
C HIS A 218 -8.94 5.62 -7.24
N GLY A 219 -8.76 5.89 -8.53
CA GLY A 219 -8.30 7.18 -9.03
C GLY A 219 -9.26 8.34 -8.73
N THR A 220 -10.58 8.07 -8.71
CA THR A 220 -11.60 9.04 -8.28
C THR A 220 -11.48 9.33 -6.80
N HIS A 221 -11.24 8.33 -5.96
CA HIS A 221 -11.01 8.48 -4.52
C HIS A 221 -9.77 9.32 -4.24
N VAL A 222 -8.66 8.99 -4.90
CA VAL A 222 -7.38 9.72 -4.83
C VAL A 222 -7.54 11.17 -5.29
N ALA A 223 -8.25 11.42 -6.38
CA ALA A 223 -8.53 12.76 -6.89
C ALA A 223 -9.35 13.62 -5.90
N GLY A 224 -10.29 13.01 -5.16
CA GLY A 224 -11.10 13.71 -4.16
C GLY A 224 -10.29 14.20 -2.95
N ILE A 225 -9.34 13.40 -2.47
CA ILE A 225 -8.44 13.77 -1.36
C ILE A 225 -7.59 14.98 -1.75
N LEU A 226 -7.17 15.02 -3.01
CA LEU A 226 -6.33 16.09 -3.54
C LEU A 226 -7.16 17.36 -3.80
N ALA A 227 -8.27 17.24 -4.54
CA ALA A 227 -8.92 18.38 -5.19
C ALA A 227 -10.45 18.48 -4.98
N GLY A 228 -11.05 17.71 -4.07
CA GLY A 228 -12.49 17.77 -3.80
C GLY A 228 -12.97 19.17 -3.37
N ASN A 229 -14.12 19.61 -3.89
CA ASN A 229 -14.59 20.99 -3.73
C ASN A 229 -15.72 21.17 -2.68
N ASN A 230 -15.82 20.25 -1.71
CA ASN A 230 -16.66 20.37 -0.51
C ASN A 230 -18.17 20.51 -0.72
N ARG A 231 -18.76 19.93 -1.77
CA ARG A 231 -20.23 19.98 -1.93
C ARG A 231 -20.95 19.10 -0.92
N ASN A 232 -20.42 17.92 -0.63
CA ASN A 232 -20.99 16.97 0.34
C ASN A 232 -19.99 16.60 1.45
N GLY A 233 -19.15 17.55 1.88
CA GLY A 233 -18.24 17.36 3.03
C GLY A 233 -16.81 16.92 2.70
N VAL A 234 -16.50 16.58 1.46
CA VAL A 234 -15.11 16.27 1.03
C VAL A 234 -14.46 17.51 0.43
N LYS A 235 -13.65 18.22 1.23
CA LYS A 235 -12.74 19.26 0.73
C LYS A 235 -11.33 18.71 0.62
N GLY A 236 -10.84 18.53 -0.60
CA GLY A 236 -9.47 18.10 -0.85
C GLY A 236 -8.46 19.15 -0.41
N VAL A 237 -7.22 18.73 -0.18
CA VAL A 237 -6.14 19.58 0.37
C VAL A 237 -5.86 20.82 -0.49
N ALA A 238 -5.91 20.67 -1.82
CA ALA A 238 -5.68 21.73 -2.81
C ALA A 238 -6.81 21.77 -3.85
N PRO A 239 -8.00 22.28 -3.48
CA PRO A 239 -9.24 22.13 -4.26
C PRO A 239 -9.27 22.94 -5.57
N LYS A 240 -8.28 23.81 -5.82
CA LYS A 240 -8.21 24.70 -6.99
C LYS A 240 -7.01 24.44 -7.90
N VAL A 241 -6.38 23.28 -7.78
CA VAL A 241 -5.37 22.84 -8.77
C VAL A 241 -5.98 22.66 -10.16
N ASP A 242 -5.13 22.73 -11.17
CA ASP A 242 -5.44 22.24 -12.50
C ASP A 242 -5.21 20.72 -12.52
N LEU A 243 -6.28 19.95 -12.26
CA LEU A 243 -6.23 18.51 -12.10
C LEU A 243 -6.27 17.78 -13.45
N TYR A 244 -5.29 16.91 -13.68
CA TYR A 244 -5.22 16.03 -14.84
C TYR A 244 -5.30 14.56 -14.41
N ALA A 245 -6.04 13.73 -15.15
CA ALA A 245 -6.16 12.30 -14.85
C ALA A 245 -5.52 11.46 -15.94
N TYR A 246 -4.54 10.64 -15.58
CA TYR A 246 -3.85 9.73 -16.49
C TYR A 246 -4.19 8.30 -16.08
N ARG A 247 -5.08 7.67 -16.84
CA ARG A 247 -5.49 6.29 -16.61
C ARG A 247 -4.38 5.36 -17.07
N VAL A 248 -3.68 4.78 -16.09
CA VAL A 248 -2.60 3.81 -16.29
C VAL A 248 -2.92 2.45 -15.68
N LEU A 249 -3.98 2.36 -14.87
CA LEU A 249 -4.55 1.11 -14.37
C LEU A 249 -5.92 0.85 -15.01
N GLY A 250 -6.17 -0.40 -15.36
CA GLY A 250 -7.39 -0.90 -15.99
C GLY A 250 -8.30 -1.62 -15.00
N ALA A 251 -9.10 -2.56 -15.51
CA ALA A 251 -9.95 -3.44 -14.70
C ALA A 251 -9.17 -4.09 -13.55
N TYR A 252 -9.83 -4.37 -12.44
CA TYR A 252 -9.18 -4.89 -11.22
C TYR A 252 -8.13 -3.97 -10.59
N THR A 253 -8.07 -2.70 -11.04
CA THR A 253 -7.14 -1.68 -10.54
C THR A 253 -5.67 -2.07 -10.71
N GLY A 254 -5.36 -2.77 -11.80
CA GLY A 254 -4.01 -3.17 -12.17
C GLY A 254 -3.59 -2.66 -13.55
N GLY A 255 -2.28 -2.50 -13.77
CA GLY A 255 -1.73 -2.08 -15.04
C GLY A 255 -0.24 -2.32 -15.16
N ASP A 256 0.20 -2.60 -16.38
CA ASP A 256 1.60 -2.90 -16.69
C ASP A 256 2.54 -1.74 -16.32
N ILE A 257 3.72 -2.08 -15.81
CA ILE A 257 4.81 -1.11 -15.54
C ILE A 257 5.06 -0.21 -16.76
N SER A 258 5.10 -0.80 -17.96
CA SER A 258 5.33 -0.09 -19.21
C SER A 258 4.23 0.96 -19.52
N THR A 259 2.98 0.68 -19.16
CA THR A 259 1.85 1.62 -19.28
C THR A 259 1.98 2.79 -18.30
N ILE A 260 2.40 2.50 -17.07
CA ILE A 260 2.64 3.52 -16.04
C ILE A 260 3.79 4.46 -16.44
N ILE A 261 4.90 3.91 -16.96
CA ILE A 261 6.03 4.71 -17.46
C ILE A 261 5.59 5.65 -18.58
N LYS A 262 4.69 5.20 -19.47
CA LYS A 262 4.12 6.05 -20.53
C LYS A 262 3.35 7.23 -19.96
N GLY A 263 2.58 7.02 -18.88
CA GLY A 263 1.91 8.09 -18.15
C GLY A 263 2.90 9.08 -17.53
N ILE A 264 3.98 8.59 -16.91
CA ILE A 264 5.02 9.45 -16.30
C ILE A 264 5.71 10.29 -17.38
N GLU A 265 6.07 9.66 -18.50
CA GLU A 265 6.65 10.32 -19.67
C GLU A 265 5.74 11.45 -20.18
N GLU A 266 4.44 11.17 -20.31
CA GLU A 266 3.48 12.18 -20.71
C GLU A 266 3.40 13.34 -19.72
N ALA A 267 3.46 13.07 -18.41
CA ALA A 267 3.37 14.12 -17.40
C ALA A 267 4.56 15.09 -17.51
N VAL A 268 5.74 14.56 -17.78
CA VAL A 268 6.95 15.35 -18.05
C VAL A 268 6.78 16.16 -19.35
N LEU A 269 6.32 15.53 -20.43
CA LEU A 269 6.10 16.20 -21.72
C LEU A 269 5.07 17.32 -21.64
N GLN A 270 3.99 17.12 -20.87
CA GLN A 270 2.97 18.12 -20.61
C GLN A 270 3.36 19.14 -19.53
N LYS A 271 4.56 19.04 -18.95
CA LYS A 271 5.08 19.95 -17.92
C LYS A 271 4.13 20.05 -16.72
N MET A 272 3.75 18.91 -16.17
CA MET A 272 3.06 18.87 -14.89
C MET A 272 4.00 19.39 -13.79
N ASP A 273 3.46 20.14 -12.82
CA ASP A 273 4.25 20.56 -11.66
C ASP A 273 4.41 19.40 -10.68
N ILE A 274 3.37 18.58 -10.54
CA ILE A 274 3.28 17.49 -9.59
C ILE A 274 2.66 16.25 -10.26
N ILE A 275 3.20 15.07 -9.96
CA ILE A 275 2.57 13.79 -10.25
C ILE A 275 2.31 13.01 -8.96
N ASN A 276 1.12 12.43 -8.85
CA ASN A 276 0.75 11.50 -7.80
C ASN A 276 0.63 10.09 -8.39
N LEU A 277 1.42 9.14 -7.87
CA LEU A 277 1.29 7.70 -8.12
C LEU A 277 0.91 6.98 -6.83
N SER A 278 -0.37 6.65 -6.68
CA SER A 278 -0.85 5.76 -5.62
C SER A 278 -0.83 4.30 -6.09
N ILE A 279 0.31 3.88 -6.64
CA ILE A 279 0.52 2.58 -7.31
C ILE A 279 1.84 1.99 -6.82
N SER A 280 1.88 0.67 -6.58
CA SER A 280 3.12 -0.05 -6.30
C SER A 280 3.21 -1.34 -7.11
N ASP A 281 4.43 -1.65 -7.53
CA ASP A 281 4.87 -2.97 -7.96
C ASP A 281 5.42 -3.76 -6.75
N ASP A 282 5.79 -5.03 -6.91
CA ASP A 282 6.40 -5.89 -5.89
C ASP A 282 7.94 -5.83 -5.87
N SER A 283 8.60 -5.05 -6.75
CA SER A 283 10.07 -4.85 -6.73
C SER A 283 10.53 -3.95 -5.58
N ASP A 284 11.56 -4.39 -4.84
CA ASP A 284 12.23 -3.60 -3.79
C ASP A 284 13.48 -2.85 -4.30
N LEU A 285 13.77 -2.91 -5.60
CA LEU A 285 14.97 -2.35 -6.20
C LEU A 285 14.81 -0.86 -6.50
N GLU A 286 15.82 -0.09 -6.12
CA GLU A 286 15.95 1.33 -6.52
C GLU A 286 16.21 1.52 -8.02
N SER A 287 16.76 0.49 -8.69
CA SER A 287 17.06 0.47 -10.13
C SER A 287 15.89 -0.01 -10.99
N HIS A 288 14.73 -0.29 -10.40
CA HIS A 288 13.55 -0.72 -11.13
C HIS A 288 13.06 0.36 -12.11
N ALA A 289 12.51 -0.02 -13.28
CA ALA A 289 12.07 0.94 -14.31
C ALA A 289 11.13 2.05 -13.80
N LEU A 290 10.20 1.73 -12.89
CA LEU A 290 9.34 2.75 -12.28
C LEU A 290 10.13 3.75 -11.42
N SER A 291 11.07 3.26 -10.62
CA SER A 291 11.90 4.11 -9.76
C SER A 291 12.83 5.00 -10.58
N ILE A 292 13.38 4.49 -11.67
CA ILE A 292 14.16 5.26 -12.65
C ILE A 292 13.29 6.35 -13.31
N ALA A 293 12.09 5.99 -13.79
CA ALA A 293 11.19 6.94 -14.43
C ALA A 293 10.78 8.08 -13.47
N ILE A 294 10.53 7.77 -12.20
CA ILE A 294 10.24 8.77 -11.16
C ILE A 294 11.45 9.66 -10.88
N ASN A 295 12.65 9.07 -10.75
CA ASN A 295 13.87 9.87 -10.59
C ASN A 295 14.04 10.85 -11.76
N ASN A 296 13.86 10.39 -13.00
CA ASN A 296 13.97 11.24 -14.18
C ASN A 296 12.84 12.28 -14.26
N ALA A 297 11.62 11.99 -13.81
CA ALA A 297 10.58 13.01 -13.67
C ALA A 297 11.01 14.14 -12.70
N VAL A 298 11.64 13.79 -11.58
CA VAL A 298 12.19 14.77 -10.63
C VAL A 298 13.31 15.60 -11.26
N LEU A 299 14.21 14.97 -12.03
CA LEU A 299 15.25 15.70 -12.78
C LEU A 299 14.68 16.66 -13.83
N ALA A 300 13.49 16.39 -14.36
CA ALA A 300 12.77 17.29 -15.26
C ALA A 300 12.08 18.47 -14.54
N GLY A 301 12.12 18.51 -13.20
CA GLY A 301 11.51 19.55 -12.38
C GLY A 301 10.10 19.23 -11.88
N VAL A 302 9.62 17.99 -12.06
CA VAL A 302 8.31 17.53 -11.58
C VAL A 302 8.44 17.05 -10.14
N VAL A 303 7.56 17.48 -9.23
CA VAL A 303 7.47 16.87 -7.90
C VAL A 303 6.78 15.52 -8.03
N ALA A 304 7.52 14.43 -7.85
CA ALA A 304 6.99 13.08 -7.99
C ALA A 304 6.72 12.45 -6.63
N ILE A 305 5.45 12.11 -6.38
CA ILE A 305 4.97 11.56 -5.12
C ILE A 305 4.46 10.14 -5.38
N SER A 306 4.92 9.21 -4.55
CA SER A 306 4.61 7.79 -4.66
C SER A 306 4.27 7.21 -3.30
N THR A 307 3.39 6.22 -3.29
CA THR A 307 3.10 5.42 -2.10
C THR A 307 4.33 4.59 -1.68
N ALA A 308 4.49 4.37 -0.37
CA ALA A 308 5.44 3.39 0.16
C ALA A 308 4.97 1.93 -0.02
N GLY A 309 3.67 1.68 -0.11
CA GLY A 309 3.03 0.35 -0.17
C GLY A 309 2.21 0.02 1.09
N ASN A 310 1.43 -1.08 1.02
CA ASN A 310 0.51 -1.51 2.08
C ASN A 310 0.79 -2.94 2.58
N THR A 311 2.06 -3.36 2.58
CA THR A 311 2.49 -4.71 3.00
C THR A 311 3.31 -4.70 4.30
N GLY A 312 3.24 -3.62 5.08
CA GLY A 312 3.77 -3.58 6.44
C GLY A 312 3.00 -4.51 7.40
N SER A 313 3.42 -4.71 8.64
CA SER A 313 4.46 -3.96 9.37
C SER A 313 5.85 -4.56 9.27
N VAL A 314 6.02 -5.63 8.49
CA VAL A 314 7.34 -6.27 8.31
C VAL A 314 8.31 -5.25 7.68
N ARG A 315 9.56 -5.30 8.12
CA ARG A 315 10.62 -4.41 7.65
C ARG A 315 11.01 -4.70 6.19
N GLY A 316 11.35 -3.65 5.43
CA GLY A 316 11.83 -3.78 4.05
C GLY A 316 10.71 -4.13 3.07
N THR A 317 9.52 -3.64 3.35
CA THR A 317 8.28 -3.83 2.57
C THR A 317 7.97 -2.65 1.66
N VAL A 318 8.79 -1.58 1.69
CA VAL A 318 8.71 -0.53 0.67
C VAL A 318 8.99 -1.10 -0.71
N ARG A 319 8.23 -0.66 -1.72
CA ARG A 319 8.35 -1.14 -3.10
C ARG A 319 8.38 -0.03 -4.12
N ALA A 320 8.81 -0.32 -5.35
CA ALA A 320 8.81 0.62 -6.46
C ALA A 320 7.38 1.09 -6.78
N PRO A 321 7.16 2.37 -7.10
CA PRO A 321 8.15 3.45 -7.21
C PRO A 321 8.56 4.12 -5.88
N GLY A 322 7.98 3.72 -4.75
CA GLY A 322 8.33 4.25 -3.42
C GLY A 322 9.80 4.08 -3.03
N THR A 323 10.54 3.17 -3.68
CA THR A 323 12.00 3.01 -3.52
C THR A 323 12.81 4.12 -4.22
N SER A 324 12.23 4.89 -5.14
CA SER A 324 12.93 5.95 -5.88
C SER A 324 13.69 6.92 -4.97
N ARG A 325 14.96 7.21 -5.29
CA ARG A 325 15.83 8.03 -4.44
C ARG A 325 15.47 9.51 -4.46
N LEU A 326 15.01 10.02 -5.61
CA LEU A 326 14.67 11.44 -5.79
C LEU A 326 13.21 11.74 -5.50
N GLY A 327 12.30 10.77 -5.72
CA GLY A 327 10.88 10.91 -5.44
C GLY A 327 10.55 11.01 -3.95
N ILE A 328 9.32 11.40 -3.65
CA ILE A 328 8.78 11.45 -2.28
C ILE A 328 7.92 10.21 -2.06
N SER A 329 8.39 9.32 -1.18
CA SER A 329 7.69 8.11 -0.76
C SER A 329 6.87 8.39 0.49
N VAL A 330 5.58 8.05 0.45
CA VAL A 330 4.62 8.42 1.48
C VAL A 330 4.09 7.17 2.20
N GLY A 331 4.32 7.11 3.51
CA GLY A 331 3.70 6.12 4.40
C GLY A 331 2.37 6.61 4.98
N ASN A 332 1.64 5.71 5.61
CA ASN A 332 0.30 5.95 6.13
C ASN A 332 0.31 6.18 7.64
N SER A 333 -0.32 7.27 8.09
CA SER A 333 -0.66 7.50 9.48
C SER A 333 -2.17 7.67 9.67
N THR A 334 -2.64 7.43 10.88
CA THR A 334 -3.96 7.85 11.33
C THR A 334 -3.98 9.37 11.59
N LEU A 335 -5.18 9.92 11.80
CA LEU A 335 -5.35 11.29 12.29
C LEU A 335 -4.89 11.48 13.75
N SER A 336 -4.72 10.39 14.48
CA SER A 336 -4.31 10.36 15.89
C SER A 336 -2.81 10.16 16.08
N ASP A 337 -1.99 10.49 15.07
CA ASP A 337 -0.53 10.41 15.13
C ASP A 337 0.05 8.98 15.31
N GLU A 338 -0.65 7.94 14.84
CA GLU A 338 -0.15 6.56 14.80
C GLU A 338 0.19 6.15 13.36
N VAL A 339 1.28 5.40 13.14
CA VAL A 339 1.59 4.83 11.81
C VAL A 339 0.74 3.58 11.62
N ASP A 340 0.00 3.53 10.53
CA ASP A 340 -0.86 2.39 10.23
C ASP A 340 -0.03 1.11 10.06
N SER A 341 -0.49 -0.01 10.64
CA SER A 341 0.25 -1.26 10.61
C SER A 341 0.48 -1.78 9.19
N SER A 342 -0.46 -1.51 8.27
CA SER A 342 -0.33 -1.90 6.87
C SER A 342 0.69 -1.06 6.10
N SER A 343 1.03 0.15 6.55
CA SER A 343 1.99 1.02 5.86
C SER A 343 3.31 0.29 5.67
N SER A 344 3.80 0.17 4.43
CA SER A 344 5.09 -0.44 4.16
C SER A 344 6.24 0.30 4.84
N ARG A 345 7.27 -0.45 5.21
CA ARG A 345 8.42 -0.01 6.01
C ARG A 345 9.70 -0.08 5.19
N GLY A 346 10.59 0.88 5.37
CA GLY A 346 11.95 0.80 4.84
C GLY A 346 12.80 -0.23 5.59
N PRO A 347 14.12 -0.21 5.39
CA PRO A 347 14.85 0.60 4.41
C PRO A 347 14.51 0.22 2.98
N SER A 348 14.77 1.12 2.02
CA SER A 348 14.87 0.72 0.61
C SER A 348 16.14 -0.09 0.36
N ARG A 349 16.10 -0.97 -0.65
CA ARG A 349 17.22 -1.83 -1.02
C ARG A 349 17.72 -1.51 -2.44
N PRO A 350 19.01 -1.75 -2.73
CA PRO A 350 20.03 -2.32 -1.84
C PRO A 350 20.78 -1.28 -0.99
N ASN A 351 20.57 0.03 -1.22
CA ASN A 351 21.43 1.08 -0.68
C ASN A 351 21.18 1.46 0.79
N PHE A 352 20.16 0.86 1.42
CA PHE A 352 19.76 1.15 2.80
C PHE A 352 19.34 2.62 2.99
N ASP A 353 18.52 3.15 2.07
CA ASP A 353 18.00 4.52 2.23
C ASP A 353 16.77 4.55 3.15
N ILE A 354 16.54 5.72 3.76
CA ILE A 354 15.41 5.96 4.64
C ILE A 354 14.15 6.12 3.79
N LYS A 355 13.24 5.14 3.93
CA LYS A 355 11.90 5.16 3.37
C LYS A 355 10.88 4.66 4.41
N PRO A 356 9.63 5.14 4.41
CA PRO A 356 9.12 6.26 3.60
C PRO A 356 9.87 7.57 3.91
N ASP A 357 9.75 8.58 3.05
CA ASP A 357 10.34 9.90 3.33
C ASP A 357 9.54 10.64 4.40
N ILE A 358 8.21 10.45 4.39
CA ILE A 358 7.24 11.13 5.26
C ILE A 358 5.99 10.26 5.44
N VAL A 359 5.23 10.49 6.52
CA VAL A 359 3.88 9.91 6.68
C VAL A 359 2.79 10.97 6.64
N ALA A 360 1.60 10.59 6.17
CA ALA A 360 0.44 11.46 6.11
C ALA A 360 -0.86 10.69 6.40
N PRO A 361 -1.93 11.39 6.82
CA PRO A 361 -3.25 10.79 7.00
C PRO A 361 -3.69 9.96 5.80
N GLY A 362 -3.94 8.67 6.02
CA GLY A 362 -4.41 7.72 5.00
C GLY A 362 -5.31 6.61 5.54
N THR A 363 -5.63 6.60 6.83
CA THR A 363 -6.53 5.63 7.46
C THR A 363 -7.95 6.20 7.60
N GLU A 364 -8.95 5.44 7.13
CA GLU A 364 -10.38 5.77 7.16
C GLU A 364 -10.73 7.11 6.48
N ILE A 365 -10.08 7.39 5.35
CA ILE A 365 -10.21 8.65 4.63
C ILE A 365 -11.46 8.65 3.76
N LEU A 366 -12.45 9.47 4.09
CA LEU A 366 -13.63 9.70 3.25
C LEU A 366 -13.25 10.50 2.00
N SER A 367 -13.55 9.95 0.82
CA SER A 367 -13.36 10.65 -0.45
C SER A 367 -14.41 10.25 -1.50
N THR A 368 -14.33 10.89 -2.66
CA THR A 368 -15.26 10.75 -3.79
C THR A 368 -15.17 9.39 -4.44
N MET A 369 -16.31 8.84 -4.83
CA MET A 369 -16.45 7.61 -5.61
C MET A 369 -17.11 7.91 -6.95
N PRO A 370 -16.93 7.07 -7.99
CA PRO A 370 -17.77 7.14 -9.17
C PRO A 370 -19.23 6.95 -8.81
N ARG A 371 -20.15 7.44 -9.65
CA ARG A 371 -21.60 7.29 -9.42
C ARG A 371 -22.06 5.85 -9.21
N TYR A 372 -21.36 4.87 -9.78
CA TYR A 372 -21.64 3.43 -9.62
C TYR A 372 -20.78 2.75 -8.54
N GLY A 373 -19.85 3.49 -7.92
CA GLY A 373 -18.82 2.96 -7.02
C GLY A 373 -19.31 2.66 -5.61
N VAL A 374 -20.57 2.97 -5.29
CA VAL A 374 -21.20 2.65 -4.00
C VAL A 374 -22.45 1.82 -4.28
N GLU A 375 -22.48 0.60 -3.74
CA GLU A 375 -23.55 -0.36 -3.98
C GLU A 375 -24.92 0.22 -3.61
N GLY A 376 -25.89 0.12 -4.53
CA GLY A 376 -27.25 0.64 -4.34
C GLY A 376 -27.44 2.15 -4.55
N SER A 377 -26.37 2.93 -4.76
CA SER A 377 -26.49 4.35 -5.12
C SER A 377 -26.26 4.57 -6.61
N LEU A 378 -27.21 5.24 -7.29
CA LEU A 378 -27.03 5.76 -8.65
C LEU A 378 -26.93 7.29 -8.68
N GLU A 379 -26.83 7.90 -7.50
CA GLU A 379 -26.84 9.35 -7.27
C GLU A 379 -25.51 9.80 -6.66
N TYR A 380 -25.06 10.99 -7.05
CA TYR A 380 -23.81 11.58 -6.55
C TYR A 380 -23.85 11.97 -5.06
N GLU A 381 -25.04 12.09 -4.46
CA GLU A 381 -25.17 12.40 -3.03
C GLU A 381 -24.58 11.31 -2.14
N GLY A 382 -24.65 10.05 -2.57
CA GLY A 382 -24.06 8.90 -1.87
C GLY A 382 -22.73 8.42 -2.43
N ALA A 383 -22.13 9.12 -3.40
CA ALA A 383 -20.93 8.66 -4.10
C ALA A 383 -19.64 8.98 -3.33
N TYR A 384 -19.53 8.48 -2.09
CA TYR A 384 -18.37 8.67 -1.22
C TYR A 384 -18.11 7.40 -0.41
N LYS A 385 -16.84 7.13 -0.11
CA LYS A 385 -16.44 5.96 0.69
C LYS A 385 -15.19 6.25 1.51
N GLN A 386 -15.08 5.62 2.68
CA GLN A 386 -13.85 5.60 3.45
C GLN A 386 -12.95 4.46 3.00
N GLU A 387 -11.67 4.77 2.83
CA GLU A 387 -10.64 3.78 2.52
C GLU A 387 -9.39 4.02 3.35
N THR A 388 -8.64 2.94 3.56
CA THR A 388 -7.37 2.97 4.30
C THR A 388 -6.22 2.53 3.40
N GLY A 389 -5.16 3.32 3.39
CA GLY A 389 -3.91 2.97 2.73
C GLY A 389 -2.98 4.14 2.50
N THR A 390 -1.73 3.82 2.19
CA THR A 390 -0.75 4.78 1.66
C THR A 390 -1.21 5.43 0.35
N SER A 391 -2.12 4.79 -0.39
CA SER A 391 -2.80 5.34 -1.56
C SER A 391 -3.60 6.61 -1.26
N GLN A 392 -4.12 6.74 -0.04
CA GLN A 392 -4.84 7.91 0.45
C GLN A 392 -3.88 8.97 1.01
N SER A 393 -2.75 8.55 1.61
CA SER A 393 -1.71 9.45 2.11
C SER A 393 -0.96 10.19 0.98
N ALA A 394 -0.68 9.52 -0.14
CA ALA A 394 0.03 10.11 -1.27
C ALA A 394 -0.66 11.37 -1.87
N PRO A 395 -1.97 11.36 -2.23
CA PRO A 395 -2.65 12.55 -2.75
C PRO A 395 -2.78 13.66 -1.70
N TYR A 396 -2.76 13.31 -0.40
CA TYR A 396 -2.66 14.28 0.68
C TYR A 396 -1.37 15.09 0.56
N ILE A 397 -0.22 14.40 0.45
CA ILE A 397 1.08 15.05 0.22
C ILE A 397 1.13 15.77 -1.12
N ALA A 398 0.49 15.26 -2.17
CA ALA A 398 0.41 15.96 -3.46
C ALA A 398 -0.34 17.28 -3.35
N GLY A 399 -1.42 17.32 -2.56
CA GLY A 399 -2.10 18.56 -2.23
C GLY A 399 -1.22 19.53 -1.45
N VAL A 400 -0.53 19.07 -0.39
CA VAL A 400 0.40 19.93 0.38
C VAL A 400 1.52 20.46 -0.51
N ALA A 401 2.11 19.62 -1.36
CA ALA A 401 3.11 20.03 -2.34
C ALA A 401 2.57 21.07 -3.33
N ALA A 402 1.29 21.01 -3.72
CA ALA A 402 0.65 22.03 -4.55
C ALA A 402 0.53 23.37 -3.81
N LEU A 403 0.17 23.35 -2.51
CA LEU A 403 0.15 24.55 -1.68
C LEU A 403 1.55 25.16 -1.53
N ILE A 404 2.58 24.34 -1.32
CA ILE A 404 3.98 24.79 -1.28
C ILE A 404 4.38 25.39 -2.63
N LYS A 405 4.07 24.72 -3.75
CA LYS A 405 4.42 25.20 -5.10
C LYS A 405 3.72 26.51 -5.44
N GLN A 406 2.49 26.71 -4.99
CA GLN A 406 1.78 27.98 -5.14
C GLN A 406 2.45 29.10 -4.35
N ALA A 407 2.82 28.84 -3.08
CA ALA A 407 3.50 29.81 -2.22
C ALA A 407 4.93 30.11 -2.71
N HIS A 408 5.60 29.11 -3.28
CA HIS A 408 6.99 29.17 -3.73
C HIS A 408 7.16 28.69 -5.18
N PRO A 409 6.71 29.46 -6.19
CA PRO A 409 6.68 29.00 -7.59
C PRO A 409 8.05 28.60 -8.17
N LYS A 410 9.14 29.15 -7.61
CA LYS A 410 10.52 28.90 -8.05
C LYS A 410 11.19 27.72 -7.34
N TRP A 411 10.56 27.14 -6.32
CA TRP A 411 11.14 26.01 -5.62
C TRP A 411 11.19 24.78 -6.52
N THR A 412 12.31 24.07 -6.40
CA THR A 412 12.57 22.80 -7.07
C THR A 412 11.88 21.66 -6.32
N PRO A 413 11.75 20.47 -6.93
CA PRO A 413 11.27 19.29 -6.22
C PRO A 413 12.05 18.98 -4.94
N TYR A 414 13.36 19.26 -4.94
CA TYR A 414 14.22 19.06 -3.77
C TYR A 414 13.87 20.00 -2.62
N ASP A 415 13.64 21.29 -2.91
CA ASP A 415 13.28 22.28 -1.87
C ASP A 415 11.94 21.89 -1.21
N ILE A 416 10.97 21.44 -2.01
CA ILE A 416 9.67 20.95 -1.53
C ILE A 416 9.85 19.70 -0.66
N LYS A 417 10.64 18.72 -1.12
CA LYS A 417 10.95 17.50 -0.35
C LYS A 417 11.63 17.82 0.98
N VAL A 418 12.59 18.75 0.98
CA VAL A 418 13.30 19.20 2.19
C VAL A 418 12.36 19.92 3.14
N ALA A 419 11.51 20.83 2.66
CA ALA A 419 10.55 21.55 3.49
C ALA A 419 9.56 20.59 4.19
N LEU A 420 9.02 19.62 3.43
CA LEU A 420 8.14 18.58 3.96
C LEU A 420 8.85 17.74 5.04
N SER A 421 10.09 17.32 4.77
CA SER A 421 10.86 16.49 5.70
C SER A 421 11.26 17.26 6.96
N ASN A 422 11.83 18.45 6.83
CA ASN A 422 12.35 19.23 7.96
C ASN A 422 11.27 19.61 8.97
N THR A 423 10.07 19.91 8.49
CA THR A 423 8.96 20.42 9.31
C THR A 423 8.00 19.33 9.78
N ALA A 424 8.27 18.07 9.43
CA ALA A 424 7.43 16.96 9.86
C ALA A 424 7.49 16.78 11.39
N LYS A 425 6.34 16.40 11.96
CA LYS A 425 6.21 16.04 13.37
C LYS A 425 6.72 14.62 13.57
N VAL A 426 7.85 14.47 14.27
CA VAL A 426 8.36 13.16 14.68
C VAL A 426 7.36 12.50 15.65
N LEU A 427 6.82 11.35 15.25
CA LEU A 427 5.91 10.51 16.04
C LEU A 427 6.70 9.69 17.07
N ASN A 428 5.99 8.95 17.93
CA ASN A 428 6.59 8.21 19.06
C ASN A 428 7.74 7.28 18.62
N THR A 429 8.98 7.71 18.86
CA THR A 429 10.20 7.02 18.41
C THR A 429 10.50 5.72 19.16
N LYS A 430 9.76 5.42 20.24
CA LYS A 430 9.80 4.11 20.90
C LYS A 430 8.98 3.06 20.17
N THR A 431 7.98 3.50 19.40
CA THR A 431 7.10 2.63 18.60
C THR A 431 7.55 2.61 17.14
N TYR A 432 7.97 3.77 16.61
CA TYR A 432 8.23 3.98 15.19
C TYR A 432 9.68 4.45 14.95
N THR A 433 10.45 3.65 14.23
CA THR A 433 11.79 4.00 13.74
C THR A 433 11.71 4.92 12.52
N VAL A 434 12.86 5.42 12.06
CA VAL A 434 12.94 6.19 10.80
C VAL A 434 12.44 5.41 9.58
N PHE A 435 12.41 4.08 9.64
CA PHE A 435 11.89 3.23 8.55
C PHE A 435 10.37 3.03 8.59
N ASP A 436 9.72 3.45 9.67
CA ASP A 436 8.27 3.40 9.81
C ASP A 436 7.65 4.75 9.44
N GLN A 437 8.28 5.85 9.88
CA GLN A 437 7.71 7.20 9.76
C GLN A 437 8.51 8.18 8.89
N GLY A 438 9.72 7.82 8.44
CA GLY A 438 10.61 8.74 7.74
C GLY A 438 10.97 9.93 8.62
N ALA A 439 10.69 11.13 8.12
CA ALA A 439 10.83 12.37 8.89
C ALA A 439 9.70 12.61 9.92
N GLY A 440 8.62 11.84 9.86
CA GLY A 440 7.44 12.00 10.71
C GLY A 440 6.19 12.40 9.91
N ARG A 441 5.15 12.82 10.62
CA ARG A 441 3.86 13.22 10.02
C ARG A 441 3.94 14.64 9.46
N VAL A 442 3.49 14.84 8.23
CA VAL A 442 3.48 16.16 7.55
C VAL A 442 2.83 17.28 8.37
N GLN A 443 3.43 18.47 8.43
CA GLN A 443 2.79 19.67 9.00
C GLN A 443 2.57 20.71 7.88
N PRO A 444 1.39 20.72 7.23
CA PRO A 444 1.17 21.51 6.02
C PRO A 444 1.52 22.98 6.16
N TYR A 445 1.13 23.62 7.27
CA TYR A 445 1.37 25.04 7.47
C TYR A 445 2.86 25.33 7.66
N ALA A 446 3.55 24.50 8.46
CA ALA A 446 4.98 24.63 8.67
C ALA A 446 5.78 24.37 7.38
N ALA A 447 5.36 23.38 6.56
CA ALA A 447 6.01 23.03 5.30
C ALA A 447 5.83 24.10 4.21
N VAL A 448 4.72 24.84 4.21
CA VAL A 448 4.53 26.01 3.36
C VAL A 448 5.33 27.22 3.85
N HIS A 449 5.53 27.36 5.16
CA HIS A 449 6.18 28.51 5.77
C HIS A 449 7.47 28.19 6.55
N PRO A 450 8.41 27.37 6.03
CA PRO A 450 9.56 26.94 6.80
C PRO A 450 10.47 28.15 7.08
N ALA A 451 10.94 28.26 8.33
CA ALA A 451 11.89 29.31 8.70
C ALA A 451 13.28 29.01 8.14
N ILE A 452 13.68 27.74 8.11
CA ILE A 452 14.96 27.28 7.60
C ILE A 452 14.77 26.03 6.73
N LEU A 453 15.70 25.79 5.81
CA LEU A 453 15.85 24.53 5.08
C LEU A 453 17.21 23.92 5.46
N ALA A 454 17.19 22.70 5.97
CA ALA A 454 18.36 21.95 6.38
C ALA A 454 18.44 20.63 5.60
N TYR A 455 19.51 20.44 4.84
CA TYR A 455 19.64 19.28 3.95
C TYR A 455 21.08 18.81 3.79
N THR A 456 21.24 17.53 3.46
CA THR A 456 22.49 16.98 2.93
C THR A 456 22.40 16.84 1.42
N THR A 457 23.56 16.78 0.75
CA THR A 457 23.63 16.45 -0.68
C THR A 457 24.26 15.08 -0.84
N GLU A 458 23.60 14.21 -1.58
CA GLU A 458 24.11 12.88 -1.95
C GLU A 458 24.32 12.76 -3.45
N GLU A 459 25.27 11.91 -3.81
CA GLU A 459 25.50 11.48 -5.18
C GLU A 459 24.67 10.22 -5.49
N VAL A 460 23.91 10.27 -6.58
CA VAL A 460 22.98 9.21 -6.98
C VAL A 460 23.26 8.77 -8.40
N ASP A 461 23.47 7.47 -8.60
CA ASP A 461 23.32 6.85 -9.92
C ASP A 461 21.85 6.53 -10.17
N VAL A 462 21.18 7.36 -10.97
CA VAL A 462 19.72 7.28 -11.17
C VAL A 462 19.28 6.12 -12.04
N ASN A 463 20.17 5.57 -12.88
CA ASN A 463 19.83 4.56 -13.90
C ASN A 463 20.73 3.31 -13.83
N GLY A 464 21.68 3.23 -12.88
CA GLY A 464 22.65 2.13 -12.78
C GLY A 464 23.70 2.13 -13.90
N ALA A 465 23.82 3.24 -14.64
CA ALA A 465 24.72 3.39 -15.79
C ALA A 465 25.98 4.20 -15.44
N GLY A 466 26.23 4.48 -14.16
CA GLY A 466 27.36 5.24 -13.66
C GLY A 466 27.19 6.77 -13.77
N LYS A 467 25.98 7.26 -14.01
CA LYS A 467 25.71 8.70 -14.19
C LYS A 467 25.23 9.31 -12.89
N ILE A 468 26.10 10.11 -12.29
CA ILE A 468 25.89 10.70 -10.98
C ILE A 468 25.13 12.03 -11.08
N VAL A 469 24.05 12.15 -10.31
CA VAL A 469 23.33 13.41 -10.06
C VAL A 469 23.34 13.73 -8.57
N GLU A 470 23.26 15.02 -8.25
CA GLU A 470 23.03 15.47 -6.88
C GLU A 470 21.58 15.22 -6.44
N ASN A 471 21.41 14.73 -5.22
CA ASN A 471 20.15 14.59 -4.52
C ASN A 471 20.21 15.35 -3.19
N LYS A 472 19.48 16.46 -3.10
CA LYS A 472 19.35 17.21 -1.85
C LYS A 472 18.18 16.64 -1.05
N LYS A 473 18.43 16.19 0.18
CA LYS A 473 17.40 15.59 1.02
C LYS A 473 17.50 16.04 2.48
N GLY A 474 16.35 16.09 3.14
CA GLY A 474 16.22 16.44 4.57
C GLY A 474 16.63 15.32 5.52
N THR A 475 17.37 14.31 5.04
CA THR A 475 17.87 13.17 5.82
C THR A 475 19.39 13.09 5.76
N VAL A 476 19.99 12.35 6.70
CA VAL A 476 21.41 12.05 6.79
C VAL A 476 21.60 10.53 6.73
N THR A 477 21.43 9.95 5.56
CA THR A 477 21.65 8.52 5.35
C THR A 477 23.14 8.24 5.17
N PHE A 478 23.75 7.41 6.03
CA PHE A 478 25.12 6.91 5.83
C PHE A 478 25.17 5.65 4.97
N GLY A 479 24.04 4.95 4.82
CA GLY A 479 23.89 3.76 3.98
C GLY A 479 24.51 2.53 4.63
N ALA A 480 24.85 1.54 3.80
CA ALA A 480 25.61 0.37 4.23
C ALA A 480 27.08 0.72 4.48
N VAL A 481 27.55 0.44 5.70
CA VAL A 481 28.90 0.71 6.19
C VAL A 481 29.48 -0.57 6.79
N PRO A 482 30.14 -1.41 5.98
CA PRO A 482 30.82 -2.60 6.51
C PRO A 482 31.85 -2.22 7.57
N LEU A 483 31.80 -2.87 8.73
CA LEU A 483 32.70 -2.59 9.86
C LEU A 483 33.88 -3.56 9.89
N THR A 484 34.59 -3.70 8.77
CA THR A 484 35.85 -4.47 8.68
C THR A 484 37.02 -3.80 9.38
N GLU A 485 36.86 -2.53 9.75
CA GLU A 485 37.78 -1.73 10.56
C GLU A 485 36.98 -0.64 11.29
N ASN A 486 37.64 0.15 12.15
CA ASN A 486 37.02 1.34 12.72
C ASN A 486 36.77 2.38 11.62
N VAL A 487 35.55 2.89 11.55
CA VAL A 487 35.13 3.87 10.52
C VAL A 487 34.86 5.24 11.12
N SER A 488 35.11 6.28 10.32
CA SER A 488 34.72 7.66 10.60
C SER A 488 34.26 8.32 9.29
N ILE A 489 32.96 8.57 9.16
CA ILE A 489 32.33 9.12 7.95
C ILE A 489 31.70 10.46 8.31
N THR A 490 32.06 11.52 7.60
CA THR A 490 31.50 12.86 7.83
C THR A 490 30.65 13.30 6.65
N LYS A 491 29.45 13.80 6.92
CA LYS A 491 28.55 14.45 5.96
C LYS A 491 28.30 15.90 6.39
N THR A 492 28.09 16.78 5.42
CA THR A 492 27.75 18.18 5.68
C THR A 492 26.24 18.40 5.55
N ILE A 493 25.61 18.96 6.58
CA ILE A 493 24.29 19.56 6.52
C ILE A 493 24.47 21.03 6.16
N VAL A 494 23.78 21.47 5.11
CA VAL A 494 23.62 22.90 4.78
C VAL A 494 22.35 23.39 5.44
N VAL A 495 22.43 24.43 6.26
CA VAL A 495 21.28 25.09 6.91
C VAL A 495 21.11 26.48 6.30
N LYS A 496 19.97 26.72 5.63
CA LYS A 496 19.64 27.97 4.97
C LYS A 496 18.53 28.71 5.68
N ASP A 497 18.76 29.98 5.96
CA ASP A 497 17.72 30.89 6.42
C ASP A 497 16.78 31.24 5.27
N SER A 498 15.55 30.73 5.34
CA SER A 498 14.57 30.90 4.27
C SER A 498 13.81 32.23 4.37
N LYS A 499 13.79 32.85 5.56
CA LYS A 499 13.07 34.11 5.83
C LYS A 499 14.00 35.31 5.99
N GLY A 500 15.28 35.08 6.26
CA GLY A 500 16.25 36.15 6.56
C GLY A 500 16.15 36.66 8.00
N ASP A 501 15.50 35.91 8.88
CA ASP A 501 15.28 36.29 10.29
C ASP A 501 16.53 36.07 11.15
N GLY A 502 17.43 35.18 10.70
CA GLY A 502 18.60 34.72 11.42
C GLY A 502 18.29 34.14 12.79
N GLY A 503 19.35 34.01 13.59
CA GLY A 503 19.25 33.67 15.01
C GLY A 503 20.30 32.69 15.49
N ILE A 504 20.16 32.26 16.74
CA ILE A 504 21.02 31.25 17.34
C ILE A 504 20.25 29.93 17.40
N TYR A 505 20.86 28.88 16.86
CA TYR A 505 20.27 27.55 16.76
C TYR A 505 21.14 26.55 17.51
N ASP A 506 20.51 25.72 18.33
CA ASP A 506 21.13 24.60 19.01
C ASP A 506 20.92 23.30 18.19
N VAL A 507 21.89 22.39 18.27
CA VAL A 507 21.88 21.13 17.52
C VAL A 507 21.92 19.96 18.50
N GLN A 508 20.97 19.05 18.36
CA GLN A 508 20.82 17.88 19.23
C GLN A 508 20.76 16.61 18.41
N VAL A 509 21.64 15.65 18.71
CA VAL A 509 21.60 14.30 18.11
C VAL A 509 20.84 13.38 19.06
N HIS A 510 19.72 12.84 18.58
CA HIS A 510 18.89 11.90 19.32
C HIS A 510 18.94 10.52 18.65
N THR A 511 19.73 9.61 19.21
CA THR A 511 19.76 8.21 18.78
C THR A 511 18.56 7.46 19.33
N THR A 512 17.73 6.92 18.44
CA THR A 512 16.51 6.16 18.80
C THR A 512 16.71 4.66 18.75
N TYR A 513 17.65 4.19 17.93
CA TYR A 513 18.07 2.79 17.87
C TYR A 513 19.61 2.75 17.95
N PRO A 514 20.20 2.45 19.12
CA PRO A 514 21.64 2.49 19.30
C PRO A 514 22.32 1.20 18.86
N PHE A 515 23.52 1.32 18.30
CA PHE A 515 24.46 0.20 18.12
C PHE A 515 25.67 0.39 19.01
N GLN A 516 26.08 -0.68 19.72
CA GLN A 516 27.23 -0.62 20.62
C GLN A 516 28.51 -0.37 19.83
N GLY A 517 29.26 0.68 20.20
CA GLY A 517 30.49 1.06 19.50
C GLY A 517 30.28 2.02 18.33
N ALA A 518 29.05 2.41 18.01
CA ALA A 518 28.76 3.48 17.06
C ALA A 518 28.20 4.74 17.74
N LYS A 519 28.47 5.90 17.13
CA LYS A 519 27.95 7.21 17.55
C LYS A 519 27.83 8.15 16.37
N VAL A 520 26.79 8.98 16.37
CA VAL A 520 26.67 10.16 15.51
C VAL A 520 26.92 11.42 16.34
N THR A 521 27.76 12.31 15.84
CA THR A 521 28.13 13.58 16.50
C THR A 521 28.06 14.74 15.53
N VAL A 522 27.95 15.95 16.06
CA VAL A 522 28.09 17.20 15.31
C VAL A 522 29.31 17.98 15.76
N ASP A 523 29.91 18.74 14.85
CA ASP A 523 31.09 19.58 15.13
C ASP A 523 30.75 20.80 16.00
N GLN A 524 29.52 21.32 15.89
CA GLN A 524 29.00 22.42 16.70
C GLN A 524 27.64 22.06 17.30
N SER A 525 27.50 22.23 18.61
CA SER A 525 26.23 22.04 19.34
C SER A 525 25.32 23.27 19.30
N SER A 526 25.84 24.40 18.81
CA SER A 526 25.10 25.65 18.62
C SER A 526 25.81 26.51 17.57
N PHE A 527 25.06 27.27 16.78
CA PHE A 527 25.59 28.17 15.75
C PHE A 527 24.72 29.41 15.54
N ILE A 528 25.33 30.45 14.97
CA ILE A 528 24.61 31.66 14.51
C ILE A 528 24.26 31.46 13.04
N LEU A 529 22.98 31.56 12.70
CA LEU A 529 22.51 31.54 11.33
C LEU A 529 22.36 32.98 10.81
N ASP A 530 23.14 33.30 9.78
CA ASP A 530 23.08 34.54 9.00
C ASP A 530 23.19 34.18 7.51
N GLY A 531 22.04 33.91 6.88
CA GLY A 531 21.95 33.40 5.51
C GLY A 531 22.17 31.90 5.38
N GLU A 532 23.39 31.40 5.58
CA GLU A 532 23.72 29.97 5.44
C GLU A 532 24.76 29.52 6.48
N CYS A 533 24.59 28.32 7.02
CA CYS A 533 25.56 27.66 7.89
C CYS A 533 25.85 26.24 7.41
N LEU A 534 27.10 25.80 7.55
CA LEU A 534 27.52 24.42 7.31
C LEU A 534 27.74 23.72 8.65
N LEU A 535 27.07 22.60 8.84
CA LEU A 535 27.15 21.75 10.04
C LEU A 535 27.73 20.39 9.65
N GLN A 536 28.82 19.97 10.30
CA GLN A 536 29.40 18.65 10.02
C GLN A 536 28.81 17.60 10.96
N VAL A 537 28.33 16.50 10.39
CA VAL A 537 27.80 15.34 11.10
C VAL A 537 28.73 14.16 10.85
N THR A 538 29.30 13.60 11.91
CA THR A 538 30.23 12.47 11.83
C THR A 538 29.62 11.23 12.46
N LEU A 539 29.57 10.14 11.69
CA LEU A 539 29.37 8.78 12.17
C LEU A 539 30.73 8.15 12.48
N THR A 540 30.92 7.66 13.71
CA THR A 540 32.04 6.79 14.08
C THR A 540 31.51 5.44 14.49
N ALA A 541 32.15 4.35 14.07
CA ALA A 541 31.80 3.00 14.54
C ALA A 541 33.05 2.11 14.67
N CYS A 542 33.09 1.26 15.68
CA CYS A 542 34.17 0.30 15.89
C CYS A 542 34.02 -0.92 14.98
N GLU A 543 35.14 -1.56 14.62
CA GLU A 543 35.16 -2.85 13.90
C GLU A 543 34.23 -3.90 14.53
N ASN A 544 33.57 -4.70 13.68
CA ASN A 544 32.70 -5.80 14.07
C ASN A 544 32.97 -7.04 13.19
N GLU A 545 33.71 -8.02 13.73
CA GLU A 545 34.06 -9.26 13.03
C GLU A 545 32.86 -10.21 12.82
N HIS A 546 31.73 -9.96 13.49
CA HIS A 546 30.54 -10.83 13.48
C HIS A 546 29.26 -10.02 13.24
N PRO A 547 29.14 -9.37 12.07
CA PRO A 547 27.97 -8.56 11.75
C PRO A 547 26.70 -9.41 11.75
N LYS A 548 25.65 -8.87 12.34
CA LYS A 548 24.32 -9.49 12.43
C LYS A 548 23.30 -8.63 11.73
N TYR A 549 22.23 -9.27 11.28
CA TYR A 549 21.06 -8.57 10.80
C TYR A 549 20.55 -7.61 11.90
N ARG A 550 20.38 -6.33 11.54
CA ARG A 550 20.02 -5.21 12.43
C ARG A 550 21.13 -4.70 13.35
N ASP A 551 22.38 -4.96 13.00
CA ASP A 551 23.48 -4.14 13.49
C ASP A 551 23.39 -2.78 12.78
N GLU A 552 22.73 -1.81 13.41
CA GLU A 552 22.41 -0.51 12.78
C GLU A 552 22.28 0.59 13.82
N ILE A 553 22.51 1.85 13.41
CA ILE A 553 22.25 3.02 14.25
C ILE A 553 21.26 3.96 13.56
N LEU A 554 20.18 4.31 14.28
CA LEU A 554 19.09 5.16 13.77
C LEU A 554 18.82 6.31 14.74
N GLY A 555 18.32 7.43 14.22
CA GLY A 555 17.88 8.54 15.05
C GLY A 555 17.54 9.79 14.26
N TYR A 556 17.52 10.92 14.96
CA TYR A 556 17.20 12.23 14.41
C TYR A 556 18.24 13.26 14.86
N ILE A 557 18.51 14.23 14.00
CA ILE A 557 19.25 15.45 14.33
C ILE A 557 18.24 16.59 14.38
N HIS A 558 18.09 17.22 15.54
CA HIS A 558 17.21 18.37 15.74
C HIS A 558 18.02 19.65 15.68
N ILE A 559 17.53 20.62 14.91
CA ILE A 559 18.08 21.99 14.85
C ILE A 559 16.98 22.92 15.36
N VAL A 560 17.22 23.52 16.53
CA VAL A 560 16.20 24.23 17.30
C VAL A 560 16.66 25.67 17.53
N LYS A 561 15.83 26.65 17.16
CA LYS A 561 16.12 28.06 17.50
C LYS A 561 16.00 28.24 19.01
N GLN A 562 16.90 29.00 19.63
CA GLN A 562 16.96 29.13 21.09
C GLN A 562 15.67 29.67 21.74
N ASP A 563 14.87 30.45 20.99
CA ASP A 563 13.55 30.93 21.42
C ASP A 563 12.42 29.88 21.29
N GLN A 564 12.75 28.66 20.85
CA GLN A 564 11.84 27.53 20.63
C GLN A 564 10.74 27.77 19.58
N THR A 565 10.89 28.80 18.74
CA THR A 565 9.90 29.12 17.69
C THR A 565 10.09 28.31 16.41
N VAL A 566 11.27 27.71 16.23
CA VAL A 566 11.63 26.91 15.06
C VAL A 566 12.31 25.64 15.53
N GLU A 567 11.81 24.50 15.07
CA GLU A 567 12.46 23.21 15.16
C GLU A 567 12.38 22.54 13.80
N VAL A 568 13.51 22.03 13.32
CA VAL A 568 13.55 21.11 12.19
C VAL A 568 14.26 19.84 12.58
N SER A 569 13.85 18.72 11.98
CA SER A 569 14.46 17.41 12.23
C SER A 569 15.02 16.81 10.94
N LEU A 570 16.12 16.06 11.07
CA LEU A 570 16.72 15.28 10.00
C LEU A 570 16.94 13.85 10.48
N PRO A 571 16.20 12.86 9.94
CA PRO A 571 16.46 11.44 10.21
C PRO A 571 17.86 11.03 9.78
N PHE A 572 18.50 10.14 10.53
CA PHE A 572 19.75 9.49 10.13
C PHE A 572 19.68 7.97 10.30
N ALA A 573 20.44 7.25 9.46
CA ALA A 573 20.54 5.80 9.49
C ALA A 573 21.89 5.32 8.94
N ALA A 574 22.44 4.27 9.54
CA ALA A 574 23.57 3.51 9.02
C ALA A 574 23.38 2.01 9.29
N ASP A 575 23.68 1.17 8.30
CA ASP A 575 23.67 -0.29 8.41
C ASP A 575 25.09 -0.83 8.56
N PHE A 576 25.28 -1.71 9.51
CA PHE A 576 26.52 -2.42 9.79
C PHE A 576 26.36 -3.93 9.62
N SER A 577 25.22 -4.39 9.11
CA SER A 577 24.89 -5.81 8.99
C SER A 577 25.76 -6.55 7.95
N ASP A 578 26.50 -5.85 7.10
CA ASP A 578 27.38 -6.41 6.05
C ASP A 578 26.70 -7.50 5.20
N GLY A 579 25.44 -7.24 4.81
CA GLY A 579 24.64 -8.18 4.02
C GLY A 579 24.12 -9.41 4.80
N ALA A 580 24.26 -9.45 6.13
CA ALA A 580 23.67 -10.49 6.97
C ALA A 580 22.17 -10.61 6.71
N THR A 581 21.73 -11.81 6.32
CA THR A 581 20.37 -12.05 5.85
C THR A 581 19.42 -12.40 6.99
N VAL A 582 18.17 -11.97 6.85
CA VAL A 582 17.06 -12.48 7.67
C VAL A 582 16.80 -13.97 7.38
N THR A 583 16.50 -14.74 8.41
CA THR A 583 16.00 -16.12 8.27
C THR A 583 14.55 -16.07 7.77
N PRO A 584 14.21 -16.75 6.66
CA PRO A 584 12.82 -16.83 6.22
C PRO A 584 11.92 -17.44 7.29
N ALA A 585 10.81 -16.78 7.59
CA ALA A 585 9.85 -17.19 8.60
C ALA A 585 8.44 -16.69 8.27
N ILE A 586 7.44 -17.38 8.83
CA ILE A 586 6.06 -16.89 8.96
C ILE A 586 5.95 -16.26 10.34
N GLU A 587 5.80 -14.94 10.40
CA GLU A 587 5.62 -14.19 11.66
C GLU A 587 4.16 -14.24 12.14
N GLU A 588 3.22 -14.32 11.21
CA GLU A 588 1.79 -14.42 11.52
C GLU A 588 1.10 -15.32 10.51
N PHE A 589 0.22 -16.18 11.02
CA PHE A 589 -0.78 -16.89 10.23
C PHE A 589 -2.05 -17.03 11.07
N SER A 590 -3.04 -16.19 10.80
CA SER A 590 -4.24 -16.06 11.62
C SER A 590 -5.49 -15.93 10.75
N ILE A 591 -6.67 -16.22 11.31
CA ILE A 591 -7.97 -15.95 10.69
C ILE A 591 -8.83 -15.13 11.66
N THR A 592 -9.59 -14.16 11.14
CA THR A 592 -10.37 -13.22 11.96
C THR A 592 -11.28 -13.91 12.97
N LYS A 593 -12.00 -14.96 12.55
CA LYS A 593 -12.83 -15.82 13.39
C LYS A 593 -12.83 -17.24 12.82
N LYS A 594 -12.98 -18.24 13.68
CA LYS A 594 -13.02 -19.66 13.29
C LYS A 594 -14.43 -20.21 13.16
N ASP A 595 -15.44 -19.50 13.65
CA ASP A 595 -16.85 -19.88 13.61
C ASP A 595 -17.57 -18.84 12.76
N ILE A 596 -18.04 -19.25 11.58
CA ILE A 596 -18.46 -18.33 10.52
C ILE A 596 -19.89 -18.66 10.10
N SER A 597 -20.76 -17.66 10.16
CA SER A 597 -22.06 -17.68 9.51
C SER A 597 -22.10 -16.65 8.38
N PHE A 598 -22.66 -17.07 7.25
CA PHE A 598 -22.87 -16.21 6.07
C PHE A 598 -24.36 -16.00 5.77
N SER A 599 -25.22 -16.11 6.80
CA SER A 599 -26.69 -16.02 6.67
C SER A 599 -27.25 -14.62 6.97
N ASN A 600 -26.46 -13.73 7.59
CA ASN A 600 -26.89 -12.37 7.91
C ASN A 600 -26.89 -11.48 6.66
N VAL A 601 -28.08 -11.27 6.10
CA VAL A 601 -28.32 -10.54 4.84
C VAL A 601 -27.98 -9.04 4.92
N GLU A 602 -27.72 -8.51 6.12
CA GLU A 602 -27.44 -7.08 6.34
C GLU A 602 -25.94 -6.74 6.52
N VAL A 603 -25.05 -7.74 6.59
CA VAL A 603 -23.60 -7.53 6.70
C VAL A 603 -22.88 -8.55 5.81
N GLU A 604 -22.05 -8.10 4.86
CA GLU A 604 -21.07 -9.01 4.24
C GLU A 604 -20.15 -9.55 5.34
N ASP A 605 -20.38 -10.78 5.79
CA ASP A 605 -19.57 -11.49 6.78
C ASP A 605 -18.26 -12.01 6.14
N THR A 606 -17.42 -11.12 5.60
CA THR A 606 -16.08 -11.49 5.10
C THR A 606 -15.14 -11.72 6.28
N VAL A 607 -14.50 -12.89 6.35
CA VAL A 607 -13.36 -13.12 7.26
C VAL A 607 -12.04 -13.02 6.51
N HIS A 608 -10.96 -12.70 7.21
CA HIS A 608 -9.66 -12.54 6.56
C HIS A 608 -8.65 -13.50 7.16
N VAL A 609 -7.88 -14.16 6.29
CA VAL A 609 -6.65 -14.86 6.65
C VAL A 609 -5.51 -13.86 6.55
N THR A 610 -4.79 -13.63 7.65
CA THR A 610 -3.61 -12.76 7.69
C THR A 610 -2.35 -13.61 7.65
N LEU A 611 -1.45 -13.31 6.72
CA LEU A 611 -0.16 -13.97 6.56
C LEU A 611 0.94 -12.91 6.56
N SER A 612 1.91 -13.03 7.49
CA SER A 612 3.09 -12.17 7.56
C SER A 612 4.36 -12.98 7.33
N ILE A 613 5.15 -12.62 6.32
CA ILE A 613 6.36 -13.34 5.91
C ILE A 613 7.58 -12.42 5.84
N THR A 614 8.75 -12.93 6.24
CA THR A 614 10.00 -12.14 6.35
C THR A 614 10.89 -12.21 5.10
N SER A 615 10.51 -12.97 4.09
CA SER A 615 11.27 -13.16 2.86
C SER A 615 10.34 -13.47 1.70
N ASP A 616 10.74 -13.08 0.49
CA ASP A 616 10.01 -13.40 -0.73
C ASP A 616 9.93 -14.93 -0.91
N LEU A 617 8.77 -15.39 -1.38
CA LEU A 617 8.46 -16.78 -1.58
C LEU A 617 8.31 -17.12 -3.06
N SER A 618 8.64 -18.36 -3.40
CA SER A 618 8.33 -19.02 -4.65
C SER A 618 7.23 -20.05 -4.42
N TYR A 619 6.32 -20.15 -5.39
CA TYR A 619 5.16 -21.05 -5.38
C TYR A 619 4.33 -21.04 -4.08
N PRO A 620 4.01 -19.87 -3.50
CA PRO A 620 3.07 -19.78 -2.38
C PRO A 620 1.68 -20.33 -2.74
N SER A 621 1.11 -21.13 -1.85
CA SER A 621 -0.28 -21.56 -1.90
C SER A 621 -0.98 -21.36 -0.55
N LEU A 622 -2.22 -20.89 -0.61
CA LEU A 622 -3.17 -20.84 0.50
C LEU A 622 -4.41 -21.64 0.09
N GLU A 623 -4.64 -22.75 0.78
CA GLU A 623 -5.62 -23.77 0.37
C GLU A 623 -6.67 -23.97 1.46
N ILE A 624 -7.93 -24.12 1.03
CA ILE A 624 -9.02 -24.57 1.88
C ILE A 624 -9.05 -26.09 1.77
N ILE A 625 -8.92 -26.76 2.91
CA ILE A 625 -8.88 -28.22 3.00
C ILE A 625 -10.06 -28.69 3.84
N ASP A 626 -10.73 -29.76 3.43
CA ASP A 626 -11.72 -30.42 4.27
C ASP A 626 -11.02 -31.02 5.50
N TYR A 627 -11.46 -30.61 6.70
CA TYR A 627 -10.72 -30.90 7.93
C TYR A 627 -10.67 -32.40 8.26
N ILE A 628 -11.64 -33.18 7.78
CA ILE A 628 -11.79 -34.59 8.14
C ILE A 628 -11.10 -35.49 7.11
N SER A 629 -11.48 -35.35 5.85
CA SER A 629 -10.91 -36.14 4.74
C SER A 629 -9.48 -35.75 4.38
N LYS A 630 -9.07 -34.52 4.73
CA LYS A 630 -7.79 -33.90 4.32
C LYS A 630 -7.66 -33.68 2.82
N GLU A 631 -8.76 -33.74 2.09
CA GLU A 631 -8.79 -33.46 0.66
C GLU A 631 -8.83 -31.93 0.41
N PRO A 632 -8.00 -31.40 -0.50
CA PRO A 632 -8.07 -30.01 -0.92
C PRO A 632 -9.43 -29.71 -1.58
N ILE A 633 -10.09 -28.65 -1.12
CA ILE A 633 -11.37 -28.20 -1.68
C ILE A 633 -11.13 -27.13 -2.74
N ASP A 634 -10.34 -26.10 -2.42
CA ASP A 634 -10.00 -25.02 -3.33
C ASP A 634 -8.75 -24.27 -2.85
N SER A 635 -8.28 -23.29 -3.62
CA SER A 635 -7.24 -22.35 -3.24
C SER A 635 -7.74 -20.91 -3.21
N LEU A 636 -7.48 -20.25 -2.09
CA LEU A 636 -7.66 -18.81 -1.89
C LEU A 636 -6.55 -18.00 -2.57
N PHE A 637 -5.37 -18.59 -2.70
CA PHE A 637 -4.23 -17.95 -3.33
C PHE A 637 -3.27 -19.00 -3.89
N TYR A 638 -2.89 -18.85 -5.15
CA TYR A 638 -1.79 -19.60 -5.75
C TYR A 638 -1.08 -18.69 -6.76
N ASP A 639 0.23 -18.58 -6.63
CA ASP A 639 1.04 -17.79 -7.57
C ASP A 639 2.47 -18.35 -7.66
N ASN A 640 3.24 -17.91 -8.66
CA ASN A 640 4.64 -18.28 -8.82
C ASN A 640 5.55 -17.59 -7.80
N GLY A 641 5.09 -16.50 -7.19
CA GLY A 641 5.82 -15.82 -6.13
C GLY A 641 4.95 -14.93 -5.26
N MET A 642 5.49 -14.53 -4.11
CA MET A 642 4.87 -13.56 -3.21
C MET A 642 5.98 -12.77 -2.53
N SER A 643 5.93 -11.44 -2.63
CA SER A 643 6.88 -10.58 -1.93
C SER A 643 6.67 -10.67 -0.41
N LEU A 644 7.75 -10.49 0.35
CA LEU A 644 7.72 -10.36 1.81
C LEU A 644 6.74 -9.26 2.25
N GLY A 645 6.23 -9.39 3.48
CA GLY A 645 5.25 -8.48 4.05
C GLY A 645 4.05 -9.19 4.64
N THR A 646 3.09 -8.39 5.10
CA THR A 646 1.80 -8.87 5.58
C THR A 646 0.75 -8.73 4.48
N ARG A 647 -0.02 -9.80 4.25
CA ARG A 647 -1.13 -9.84 3.29
C ARG A 647 -2.37 -10.38 3.99
N LYS A 648 -3.53 -9.88 3.56
CA LYS A 648 -4.84 -10.34 4.02
C LYS A 648 -5.60 -10.93 2.85
N PHE A 649 -6.10 -12.16 3.02
CA PHE A 649 -6.88 -12.87 2.01
C PHE A 649 -8.33 -12.94 2.47
N PRO A 650 -9.28 -12.40 1.71
CA PRO A 650 -10.69 -12.49 2.06
C PRO A 650 -11.19 -13.93 1.87
N VAL A 651 -12.00 -14.40 2.81
CA VAL A 651 -12.73 -15.66 2.74
C VAL A 651 -14.21 -15.34 2.84
N ASN A 652 -14.90 -15.59 1.74
CA ASN A 652 -16.32 -15.29 1.56
C ASN A 652 -17.08 -16.59 1.30
N ARG A 653 -18.40 -16.56 1.55
CA ARG A 653 -19.29 -17.65 1.11
C ARG A 653 -19.19 -17.85 -0.39
N ASN A 654 -19.33 -16.76 -1.14
CA ASN A 654 -19.18 -16.73 -2.59
C ASN A 654 -17.82 -16.14 -2.90
N TYR A 655 -16.98 -16.87 -3.61
CA TYR A 655 -15.63 -16.46 -3.94
C TYR A 655 -15.26 -16.97 -5.33
N THR A 656 -14.28 -16.34 -5.95
CA THR A 656 -13.73 -16.82 -7.22
C THR A 656 -12.57 -17.76 -6.92
N SER A 657 -12.66 -19.00 -7.38
CA SER A 657 -11.62 -20.02 -7.19
C SER A 657 -10.31 -19.61 -7.86
N SER A 658 -9.18 -19.66 -7.15
CA SER A 658 -7.85 -19.40 -7.76
C SER A 658 -7.42 -20.51 -8.72
N TRP A 659 -8.00 -21.71 -8.62
CA TRP A 659 -7.70 -22.81 -9.54
C TRP A 659 -8.48 -22.73 -10.84
N THR A 660 -9.76 -22.38 -10.78
CA THR A 660 -10.66 -22.42 -11.96
C THR A 660 -10.96 -21.05 -12.54
N MET A 661 -10.66 -19.97 -11.81
CA MET A 661 -11.05 -18.59 -12.15
C MET A 661 -12.59 -18.43 -12.30
N GLN A 662 -13.36 -19.29 -11.65
CA GLN A 662 -14.83 -19.27 -11.67
C GLN A 662 -15.40 -18.99 -10.28
N ASP A 663 -16.54 -18.31 -10.26
CA ASP A 663 -17.28 -18.05 -9.04
C ASP A 663 -17.88 -19.35 -8.49
N THR A 664 -17.68 -19.59 -7.20
CA THR A 664 -18.11 -20.79 -6.49
C THR A 664 -18.64 -20.42 -5.09
N THR A 665 -19.23 -21.40 -4.41
CA THR A 665 -19.87 -21.22 -3.09
C THR A 665 -19.33 -22.24 -2.09
N LEU A 666 -18.74 -21.75 -1.02
CA LEU A 666 -18.30 -22.55 0.12
C LEU A 666 -19.53 -23.08 0.90
N GLN A 667 -19.52 -24.37 1.19
CA GLN A 667 -20.63 -25.05 1.87
C GLN A 667 -20.45 -25.03 3.39
N ASP A 668 -21.52 -25.34 4.13
CA ASP A 668 -21.43 -25.58 5.57
C ASP A 668 -20.54 -26.82 5.82
N GLY A 669 -19.63 -26.76 6.79
CA GLY A 669 -18.65 -27.82 7.04
C GLY A 669 -17.52 -27.43 8.00
N ILE A 670 -16.56 -28.34 8.13
CA ILE A 670 -15.35 -28.17 8.95
C ILE A 670 -14.13 -28.15 8.05
N TYR A 671 -13.35 -27.08 8.12
CA TYR A 671 -12.22 -26.84 7.23
C TYR A 671 -10.92 -26.58 7.99
N SER A 672 -9.78 -26.72 7.31
CA SER A 672 -8.57 -25.97 7.63
C SER A 672 -8.19 -25.05 6.49
N VAL A 673 -7.43 -24.00 6.83
CA VAL A 673 -6.72 -23.18 5.87
C VAL A 673 -5.23 -23.48 6.02
N ASP A 674 -4.63 -24.00 4.96
CA ASP A 674 -3.25 -24.44 4.95
C ASP A 674 -2.44 -23.53 4.04
N PHE A 675 -1.26 -23.13 4.52
CA PHE A 675 -0.31 -22.32 3.79
C PHE A 675 0.97 -23.11 3.53
N THR A 676 1.49 -23.01 2.30
CA THR A 676 2.80 -23.52 1.90
C THR A 676 3.51 -22.51 1.02
N GLY A 677 4.82 -22.33 1.18
CA GLY A 677 5.65 -21.55 0.27
C GLY A 677 7.14 -21.81 0.47
N ALA A 678 7.96 -21.56 -0.54
CA ALA A 678 9.40 -21.78 -0.46
C ALA A 678 10.18 -20.46 -0.48
N ALA A 679 11.04 -20.23 0.51
CA ALA A 679 12.01 -19.14 0.53
C ALA A 679 13.43 -19.73 0.46
N LYS A 680 14.18 -19.42 -0.61
CA LYS A 680 15.52 -19.99 -0.84
C LYS A 680 15.46 -21.54 -0.77
N SER A 681 16.17 -22.16 0.17
CA SER A 681 16.15 -23.61 0.42
C SER A 681 15.22 -24.04 1.57
N THR A 682 14.42 -23.11 2.09
CA THR A 682 13.53 -23.32 3.25
C THR A 682 12.08 -23.44 2.77
N LEU A 683 11.41 -24.53 3.13
CA LEU A 683 9.96 -24.66 2.98
C LEU A 683 9.28 -24.09 4.23
N LEU A 684 8.35 -23.17 4.04
CA LEU A 684 7.51 -22.59 5.09
C LEU A 684 6.11 -23.19 4.96
N THR A 685 5.58 -23.73 6.05
CA THR A 685 4.21 -24.25 6.11
C THR A 685 3.53 -23.82 7.41
N ASN A 686 2.22 -23.63 7.35
CA ASN A 686 1.39 -23.39 8.53
C ASN A 686 -0.07 -23.81 8.26
N SER A 687 -0.86 -24.07 9.29
CA SER A 687 -2.26 -24.50 9.13
C SER A 687 -3.13 -23.92 10.25
N ILE A 688 -4.33 -23.47 9.89
CA ILE A 688 -5.36 -22.99 10.81
C ILE A 688 -6.56 -23.92 10.71
N GLY A 689 -6.92 -24.56 11.82
CA GLY A 689 -8.16 -25.33 11.93
C GLY A 689 -8.43 -25.79 13.36
N PRO A 690 -9.61 -26.38 13.63
CA PRO A 690 -10.77 -26.42 12.73
C PRO A 690 -11.39 -25.02 12.53
N VAL A 691 -11.91 -24.77 11.34
CA VAL A 691 -12.73 -23.61 10.96
C VAL A 691 -14.13 -24.13 10.61
N PHE A 692 -15.15 -23.62 11.29
CA PHE A 692 -16.54 -24.03 11.14
C PHE A 692 -17.29 -23.02 10.28
N ILE A 693 -17.95 -23.51 9.23
CA ILE A 693 -18.88 -22.73 8.42
C ILE A 693 -20.27 -23.30 8.64
N LYS A 694 -21.18 -22.44 9.10
CA LYS A 694 -22.54 -22.83 9.49
C LYS A 694 -23.51 -21.69 9.23
N SER A 695 -24.49 -21.93 8.37
CA SER A 695 -25.48 -20.91 7.98
C SER A 695 -26.88 -21.10 8.56
N MET A 696 -27.15 -22.24 9.20
CA MET A 696 -28.48 -22.57 9.72
C MET A 696 -28.67 -22.14 11.18
N ASN A 697 -29.84 -21.60 11.53
CA ASN A 697 -30.20 -21.30 12.92
C ASN A 697 -30.43 -22.57 13.77
N PRO A 698 -30.13 -22.56 15.07
CA PRO A 698 -30.46 -23.68 15.98
C PRO A 698 -31.96 -23.95 16.02
N ILE A 699 -32.38 -25.21 16.11
CA ILE A 699 -33.80 -25.56 16.29
C ILE A 699 -34.06 -25.91 17.75
N ILE A 700 -35.03 -25.22 18.35
CA ILE A 700 -35.41 -25.43 19.75
C ILE A 700 -36.68 -26.27 19.80
N GLU A 701 -36.62 -27.42 20.46
CA GLU A 701 -37.79 -28.18 20.92
C GLU A 701 -37.83 -28.16 22.44
N GLY A 702 -39.02 -28.01 23.01
CA GLY A 702 -39.17 -27.89 24.45
C GLY A 702 -40.61 -27.95 24.90
N SER A 703 -40.79 -28.38 26.14
CA SER A 703 -42.08 -28.41 26.83
C SER A 703 -41.88 -28.06 28.29
N ILE A 704 -42.97 -27.68 28.95
CA ILE A 704 -42.96 -27.34 30.38
C ILE A 704 -43.90 -28.31 31.10
N ASP A 705 -43.36 -29.04 32.07
CA ASP A 705 -44.13 -29.89 32.98
C ASP A 705 -43.95 -29.41 34.42
N GLY A 706 -44.99 -28.74 34.94
CA GLY A 706 -44.96 -28.08 36.24
C GLY A 706 -43.89 -26.98 36.30
N LEU A 707 -42.81 -27.21 37.05
CA LEU A 707 -41.66 -26.30 37.18
C LEU A 707 -40.44 -26.79 36.37
N HIS A 708 -40.57 -27.82 35.55
CA HIS A 708 -39.45 -28.34 34.77
C HIS A 708 -39.61 -27.95 33.31
N LEU A 709 -38.61 -27.23 32.81
CA LEU A 709 -38.43 -26.94 31.40
C LEU A 709 -37.46 -27.98 30.85
N SER A 710 -37.88 -28.77 29.85
CA SER A 710 -37.01 -29.74 29.20
C SER A 710 -37.25 -29.81 27.71
N GLY A 711 -36.25 -30.28 26.98
CA GLY A 711 -36.34 -30.37 25.54
C GLY A 711 -35.04 -30.79 24.86
N GLN A 712 -34.97 -30.50 23.57
CA GLN A 712 -33.89 -30.86 22.68
C GLN A 712 -33.52 -29.66 21.82
N ILE A 713 -32.22 -29.38 21.72
CA ILE A 713 -31.67 -28.50 20.71
C ILE A 713 -31.12 -29.35 19.56
N THR A 714 -31.48 -28.99 18.33
CA THR A 714 -30.88 -29.59 17.12
C THR A 714 -30.07 -28.52 16.42
N ASP A 715 -28.78 -28.80 16.22
CA ASP A 715 -27.84 -27.84 15.67
C ASP A 715 -26.61 -28.55 15.05
N GLN A 716 -26.04 -28.00 13.98
CA GLN A 716 -24.89 -28.60 13.28
C GLN A 716 -23.64 -28.71 14.16
N TYR A 717 -23.46 -27.89 15.20
CA TYR A 717 -22.34 -28.05 16.13
C TYR A 717 -22.37 -29.40 16.84
N ILE A 718 -23.54 -30.00 17.04
CA ILE A 718 -23.67 -31.35 17.62
C ILE A 718 -23.10 -32.37 16.62
N ASP A 719 -23.47 -32.26 15.34
CA ASP A 719 -22.96 -33.14 14.28
C ASP A 719 -21.45 -32.98 14.09
N PHE A 720 -20.96 -31.75 14.07
CA PHE A 720 -19.52 -31.45 13.99
C PHE A 720 -18.76 -32.04 15.18
N ASN A 721 -19.28 -31.91 16.40
CA ASN A 721 -18.63 -32.45 17.58
C ASN A 721 -18.57 -33.98 17.52
N ASN A 722 -19.65 -34.63 17.11
CA ASN A 722 -19.69 -36.08 16.93
C ASN A 722 -18.60 -36.56 15.95
N THR A 723 -18.47 -35.87 14.81
CA THR A 723 -17.38 -36.17 13.85
C THR A 723 -16.00 -35.92 14.47
N LEU A 724 -15.78 -34.78 15.14
CA LEU A 724 -14.47 -34.43 15.69
C LEU A 724 -14.02 -35.30 16.85
N ILE A 725 -14.95 -35.81 17.67
CA ILE A 725 -14.65 -36.75 18.76
C ILE A 725 -14.01 -38.03 18.20
N GLU A 726 -14.47 -38.53 17.05
CA GLU A 726 -13.87 -39.70 16.38
C GLU A 726 -12.40 -39.47 15.98
N HIS A 727 -12.01 -38.20 15.81
CA HIS A 727 -10.66 -37.76 15.47
C HIS A 727 -9.88 -37.17 16.66
N GLY A 728 -10.39 -37.28 17.90
CA GLY A 728 -9.72 -36.79 19.11
C GLY A 728 -9.73 -35.27 19.31
N ASN A 729 -10.58 -34.54 18.59
CA ASN A 729 -10.67 -33.06 18.61
C ASN A 729 -12.05 -32.55 19.05
N GLY A 730 -12.76 -33.30 19.89
CA GLY A 730 -14.06 -32.90 20.42
C GLY A 730 -13.99 -31.63 21.29
N PHE A 731 -15.11 -30.93 21.40
CA PHE A 731 -15.29 -29.73 22.22
C PHE A 731 -16.48 -29.87 23.18
N ASP A 732 -16.59 -29.00 24.18
CA ASP A 732 -17.81 -28.89 24.99
C ASP A 732 -18.86 -28.12 24.20
N LEU A 733 -20.04 -28.71 23.99
CA LEU A 733 -21.14 -28.08 23.27
C LEU A 733 -21.52 -26.71 23.84
N ASN A 734 -21.36 -26.49 25.15
CA ASN A 734 -21.69 -25.22 25.80
C ASN A 734 -20.68 -24.10 25.52
N ASP A 735 -19.51 -24.42 24.95
CA ASP A 735 -18.59 -23.41 24.40
C ASP A 735 -19.07 -22.92 23.02
N LYS A 736 -19.99 -23.66 22.37
CA LYS A 736 -20.50 -23.38 21.03
C LYS A 736 -21.96 -22.96 20.98
N LEU A 737 -22.78 -23.39 21.94
CA LEU A 737 -24.21 -23.08 22.02
C LEU A 737 -24.52 -22.44 23.38
N HIS A 738 -24.83 -21.15 23.35
CA HIS A 738 -25.14 -20.36 24.53
C HIS A 738 -26.66 -20.32 24.75
N ALA A 739 -27.12 -20.96 25.82
CA ALA A 739 -28.53 -21.18 26.08
C ALA A 739 -29.07 -20.34 27.25
N PHE A 740 -30.15 -19.60 27.00
CA PHE A 740 -30.81 -18.76 27.99
C PHE A 740 -32.32 -19.01 28.02
N TYR A 741 -32.92 -18.90 29.20
CA TYR A 741 -34.38 -18.81 29.33
C TYR A 741 -34.79 -17.55 30.08
N SER A 742 -36.00 -17.05 29.81
CA SER A 742 -36.64 -16.02 30.62
C SER A 742 -38.12 -16.35 30.84
N VAL A 743 -38.65 -15.96 32.00
CA VAL A 743 -40.06 -16.16 32.34
C VAL A 743 -40.76 -14.80 32.27
N THR A 744 -41.79 -14.70 31.44
CA THR A 744 -42.65 -13.50 31.34
C THR A 744 -43.91 -13.70 32.16
N ILE A 745 -44.17 -12.82 33.12
CA ILE A 745 -45.34 -12.86 34.02
C ILE A 745 -46.12 -11.55 33.84
N GLU A 746 -47.42 -11.62 33.52
CA GLU A 746 -48.30 -10.44 33.38
C GLU A 746 -47.71 -9.30 32.51
N LYS A 747 -47.10 -9.67 31.37
CA LYS A 747 -46.42 -8.76 30.41
C LYS A 747 -45.10 -8.12 30.88
N LYS A 748 -44.51 -8.60 31.98
CA LYS A 748 -43.15 -8.23 32.40
C LYS A 748 -42.20 -9.41 32.21
N THR A 749 -41.26 -9.27 31.30
CA THR A 749 -40.21 -10.27 31.04
C THR A 749 -39.16 -10.22 32.15
N GLY A 750 -38.92 -11.37 32.78
CA GLY A 750 -37.85 -11.54 33.76
C GLY A 750 -36.46 -11.47 33.13
N ARG A 751 -35.42 -11.53 33.97
CA ARG A 751 -34.03 -11.59 33.50
C ARG A 751 -33.78 -12.90 32.74
N GLN A 752 -32.94 -12.86 31.71
CA GLN A 752 -32.39 -14.07 31.08
C GLN A 752 -31.50 -14.83 32.07
N VAL A 753 -31.73 -16.13 32.18
CA VAL A 753 -30.99 -17.06 33.04
C VAL A 753 -30.28 -18.07 32.14
N PRO A 754 -28.94 -18.18 32.21
CA PRO A 754 -28.20 -19.18 31.43
C PRO A 754 -28.47 -20.59 31.96
N PHE A 755 -28.44 -21.57 31.07
CA PHE A 755 -28.46 -22.99 31.43
C PHE A 755 -27.54 -23.81 30.52
N LEU A 756 -27.16 -25.00 30.97
CA LEU A 756 -26.27 -25.88 30.22
C LEU A 756 -27.07 -26.93 29.45
N LEU A 757 -26.59 -27.24 28.25
CA LEU A 757 -27.01 -28.36 27.43
C LEU A 757 -26.17 -29.60 27.78
N ASN A 758 -26.78 -30.78 27.69
CA ASN A 758 -26.03 -32.02 27.55
C ASN A 758 -25.35 -32.03 26.17
N GLN A 759 -24.31 -32.85 26.00
CA GLN A 759 -23.52 -32.89 24.75
C GLN A 759 -24.32 -33.40 23.54
N ASP A 760 -25.46 -34.05 23.76
CA ASP A 760 -26.41 -34.45 22.71
C ASP A 760 -27.44 -33.35 22.38
N GLY A 761 -27.35 -32.17 23.01
CA GLY A 761 -28.28 -31.05 22.85
C GLY A 761 -29.52 -31.12 23.74
N SER A 762 -29.71 -32.18 24.53
CA SER A 762 -30.84 -32.27 25.46
C SER A 762 -30.65 -31.34 26.66
N TYR A 763 -31.75 -30.85 27.23
CA TYR A 763 -31.70 -29.99 28.43
C TYR A 763 -32.86 -30.27 29.39
N SER A 764 -32.60 -30.01 30.66
CA SER A 764 -33.61 -30.07 31.73
C SER A 764 -33.25 -29.07 32.82
N VAL A 765 -34.11 -28.09 33.03
CA VAL A 765 -33.91 -26.96 33.92
C VAL A 765 -35.12 -26.80 34.83
N LYS A 766 -34.87 -26.57 36.11
CA LYS A 766 -35.92 -26.24 37.07
C LYS A 766 -36.15 -24.73 37.09
N LEU A 767 -37.39 -24.33 36.81
CA LEU A 767 -37.87 -22.95 36.90
C LEU A 767 -38.14 -22.59 38.37
N ASP A 768 -37.76 -21.38 38.78
CA ASP A 768 -38.04 -20.87 40.13
C ASP A 768 -39.54 -20.66 40.36
N SER A 769 -40.28 -20.27 39.32
CA SER A 769 -41.75 -20.15 39.35
C SER A 769 -42.36 -20.24 37.94
N TYR A 770 -43.47 -20.97 37.79
CA TYR A 770 -44.24 -21.09 36.55
C TYR A 770 -45.74 -21.31 36.84
N GLN A 771 -46.62 -20.67 36.06
CA GLN A 771 -48.08 -20.90 36.06
C GLN A 771 -48.57 -20.92 34.61
N ALA A 772 -49.02 -22.08 34.12
CA ALA A 772 -49.31 -22.36 32.70
C ALA A 772 -50.32 -21.40 32.03
N GLU A 773 -51.20 -20.74 32.78
CA GLU A 773 -52.20 -19.81 32.23
C GLU A 773 -51.81 -18.32 32.39
N LYS A 774 -50.65 -18.02 33.00
CA LYS A 774 -50.22 -16.63 33.30
C LYS A 774 -48.80 -16.30 32.85
N ASN A 775 -48.00 -17.32 32.60
CA ASN A 775 -46.57 -17.17 32.32
C ASN A 775 -46.25 -17.72 30.93
N PHE A 776 -45.27 -17.12 30.26
CA PHE A 776 -44.62 -17.69 29.08
C PHE A 776 -43.14 -17.86 29.37
N VAL A 777 -42.54 -18.93 28.84
CA VAL A 777 -41.08 -19.10 28.88
C VAL A 777 -40.52 -18.87 27.49
N THR A 778 -39.55 -18.00 27.39
CA THR A 778 -38.83 -17.76 26.14
C THR A 778 -37.45 -18.38 26.28
N ILE A 779 -37.10 -19.27 25.36
CA ILE A 779 -35.76 -19.83 25.22
C ILE A 779 -35.05 -19.10 24.08
N VAL A 780 -33.82 -18.67 24.32
CA VAL A 780 -32.92 -18.11 23.31
C VAL A 780 -31.69 -19.00 23.25
N ILE A 781 -31.38 -19.50 22.06
CA ILE A 781 -30.11 -20.18 21.77
C ILE A 781 -29.37 -19.32 20.75
N THR A 782 -28.14 -18.94 21.08
CA THR A 782 -27.21 -18.28 20.17
C THR A 782 -26.00 -19.18 20.01
N ASP A 783 -25.65 -19.51 18.78
CA ASP A 783 -24.44 -20.26 18.48
C ASP A 783 -23.20 -19.35 18.38
N GLU A 784 -22.01 -19.95 18.40
CA GLU A 784 -20.73 -19.24 18.31
C GLU A 784 -20.51 -18.54 16.96
N ALA A 785 -21.17 -19.01 15.90
CA ALA A 785 -21.17 -18.36 14.58
C ALA A 785 -22.11 -17.15 14.52
N GLY A 786 -22.89 -16.88 15.56
CA GLY A 786 -23.82 -15.75 15.71
C GLY A 786 -25.26 -16.03 15.28
N ASN A 787 -25.59 -17.25 14.84
CA ASN A 787 -26.96 -17.62 14.49
C ASN A 787 -27.79 -17.76 15.76
N THR A 788 -28.98 -17.15 15.77
CA THR A 788 -29.83 -17.10 16.97
C THR A 788 -31.25 -17.53 16.67
N THR A 789 -31.80 -18.35 17.56
CA THR A 789 -33.23 -18.71 17.58
C THR A 789 -33.85 -18.34 18.90
N GLU A 790 -35.00 -17.71 18.84
CA GLU A 790 -35.89 -17.49 19.98
C GLU A 790 -37.15 -18.34 19.84
N LYS A 791 -37.54 -19.04 20.90
CA LYS A 791 -38.78 -19.82 20.94
C LYS A 791 -39.58 -19.53 22.20
N LEU A 792 -40.84 -19.17 22.00
CA LEU A 792 -41.83 -19.03 23.05
C LEU A 792 -42.50 -20.37 23.34
N LEU A 793 -42.55 -20.76 24.61
CA LEU A 793 -43.25 -21.93 25.13
C LEU A 793 -44.37 -21.46 26.08
N SER A 794 -45.54 -22.10 25.95
CA SER A 794 -46.76 -21.85 26.73
C SER A 794 -47.27 -23.14 27.37
#